data_AF-A0A1S3TQD9-F1
#
_entry.id   AF-A0A1S3TQD9-F1
#
_cell.length_a   1.000
_cell.length_b   1.000
_cell.length_c   1.000
_cell.angle_alpha   90.00
_cell.angle_beta   90.00
_cell.angle_gamma   90.00
#
_symmetry.space_group_name_H-M   'P 1'
#
loop_
_entity.id
_entity.type
_entity.pdbx_description
1 polymer ?
#
loop_
_entity_poly.entity_id
_entity_poly.type
_entity_poly.pdbx_seq_one_letter_code
_entity_poly.pdbx_strand_id
1 'polypeptide(L)'
;MEVSDDEDEHVFLVCTNTDSIQTTETLNDEILLSTADILSWDLPTILTFPTIKVQAHSNRLIEQSMYFSGLLSGNFSESCLGSISINWNVNDFLQILKHMCDCVLDITLDNFFPLYEGALYFGVESLLLKCEMWLSEVLSPEGFQSTQIKMEDLIQIWKFGSDRASDYILHLCMGYLARNFMWAKCSKFFVKLPYDLLLSSVKHPHLTVDSELHLSDALLLWLESNLESLERPSKTEDNCIEILKQIRVGLLPLWFALGKRNSFYFRQLAEETLDSIFRLLNIVPMGSLDTFKYSDLYQLKIRLTEYSKKVNLSGCPQITSTILRLSLIPQSHLTDPMQKKIIEKLFISCEHPVRDRCVFPQNLSEETMTFEAVQEVDISNCQNLHVELAVDCFRKSFPSLRTLKAGYLLNIGTTTFLQLLEKCPLVCEIDLTVDITPLIPASVTVLSSSPAEIQPVPEKTSSVKYEAVQIMSFNEFGPPLSNVTKLTLEGRTDVSDLGLHYISKLCVSLCHLNIKGCISVTDIGISDLISTSKKLNSIVVCDTLFGINSVQALCSAISDSGNTSSLHSRDKRLNSVVSNFETLHMGGCQGVSKSSLMELMSQTQVLKSLCLRGTDLIDQALYNFVGSSLEMLDISNTKISIAALAYVIQGNSSLKCLKARDCRNLFPVDNCTEIRESDFPSLHEKLHAELGKRKRLEEIEFGWGFSSFSFSSLEPALMSLKAINIGLGGTLGEDALKRLPAVCPLLETIILHFQVISDIIVMNIAASLKNLQVLALCYCFGDISMSSFKFPMQSLRKLRLERVTPWMTNDDLVVLTQNCRNLAELSLLGCSLLDSDSLPIISCGWSGLVSIHLEECGKVTANGASALLDCKALEDILLRHNGPGLCRNFIGYAASEMPMLRKLSLDICDAREGDFDIPNYAGRYSLSTLNIARCKSQRCAFNVPTSTSGARSRSVHMETLVLVWNSRDLIRTVVKERL
;
A
#
# COMPACT_ATOMS: atom_id res chain seq x y z
N MET A 1 11.32 37.33 79.81
CA MET A 1 10.69 36.06 80.22
C MET A 1 10.33 35.37 78.94
N GLU A 2 11.09 34.33 78.61
CA GLU A 2 10.79 33.37 77.56
C GLU A 2 9.39 32.79 77.83
N VAL A 3 8.50 32.90 76.86
CA VAL A 3 7.31 32.06 76.76
C VAL A 3 7.64 31.11 75.62
N SER A 4 8.20 29.96 76.00
CA SER A 4 8.08 28.73 75.23
C SER A 4 6.60 28.34 75.24
N ASP A 5 6.00 28.22 74.07
CA ASP A 5 4.87 27.33 73.80
C ASP A 5 4.96 26.99 72.30
N ASP A 6 5.88 26.09 71.99
CA ASP A 6 5.77 25.18 70.86
C ASP A 6 4.53 24.29 71.12
N GLU A 7 3.33 24.79 70.85
CA GLU A 7 2.23 23.89 70.49
C GLU A 7 2.30 23.69 68.98
N ASP A 8 3.13 22.73 68.57
CA ASP A 8 3.08 22.14 67.23
C ASP A 8 1.66 21.57 67.03
N GLU A 9 0.76 22.34 66.42
CA GLU A 9 -0.61 21.92 66.13
C GLU A 9 -0.60 20.78 65.10
N HIS A 10 -0.43 19.56 65.60
CA HIS A 10 -0.64 18.34 64.83
C HIS A 10 -2.13 18.05 64.69
N VAL A 11 -2.55 17.70 63.48
CA VAL A 11 -3.94 17.31 63.18
C VAL A 11 -3.96 15.85 62.75
N PHE A 12 -4.97 15.10 63.22
CA PHE A 12 -5.18 13.72 62.80
C PHE A 12 -6.12 13.66 61.57
N LEU A 13 -5.59 13.22 60.43
CA LEU A 13 -6.37 12.92 59.23
C LEU A 13 -6.91 11.49 59.36
N VAL A 14 -8.23 11.32 59.40
CA VAL A 14 -8.90 10.01 59.56
C VAL A 14 -9.44 9.56 58.21
N CYS A 15 -8.87 8.51 57.65
CA CYS A 15 -9.29 7.89 56.39
C CYS A 15 -9.98 6.55 56.69
N THR A 16 -11.15 6.32 56.08
CA THR A 16 -11.86 5.03 56.16
C THR A 16 -11.71 4.27 54.84
N ASN A 17 -11.10 3.09 54.90
CA ASN A 17 -10.87 2.24 53.73
C ASN A 17 -12.05 1.29 53.55
N THR A 18 -12.81 1.47 52.47
CA THR A 18 -14.01 0.67 52.17
C THR A 18 -13.71 -0.63 51.42
N ASP A 19 -12.49 -0.80 50.89
CA ASP A 19 -12.05 -1.94 50.08
C ASP A 19 -11.20 -2.97 50.86
N SER A 20 -11.17 -2.91 52.20
CA SER A 20 -10.33 -3.82 53.01
C SER A 20 -10.63 -5.29 52.70
N ILE A 21 -9.63 -6.03 52.23
CA ILE A 21 -9.73 -7.47 52.02
C ILE A 21 -9.90 -8.09 53.41
N GLN A 22 -11.03 -8.76 53.65
CA GLN A 22 -11.22 -9.57 54.86
C GLN A 22 -10.25 -10.75 54.86
N THR A 23 -9.02 -10.53 55.33
CA THR A 23 -8.16 -11.61 55.78
C THR A 23 -8.56 -11.95 57.21
N THR A 24 -9.18 -13.12 57.35
CA THR A 24 -9.40 -13.81 58.62
C THR A 24 -8.06 -14.06 59.29
N GLU A 25 -7.63 -13.15 60.16
CA GLU A 25 -7.08 -13.41 61.49
C GLU A 25 -6.65 -12.07 62.11
N THR A 26 -7.18 -11.83 63.30
CA THR A 26 -6.96 -10.72 64.24
C THR A 26 -5.64 -9.94 64.07
N LEU A 27 -5.72 -8.60 63.98
CA LEU A 27 -4.91 -7.60 64.71
C LEU A 27 -5.30 -6.15 64.29
N ASN A 28 -5.87 -5.37 65.22
CA ASN A 28 -6.17 -3.92 65.19
C ASN A 28 -7.01 -3.34 64.02
N ASP A 29 -8.21 -2.81 64.35
CA ASP A 29 -9.09 -2.11 63.40
C ASP A 29 -8.58 -0.72 62.97
N GLU A 30 -7.54 -0.20 63.64
CA GLU A 30 -6.98 1.13 63.40
C GLU A 30 -5.44 1.08 63.34
N ILE A 31 -4.85 1.78 62.36
CA ILE A 31 -3.41 2.07 62.29
C ILE A 31 -3.18 3.57 62.47
N LEU A 32 -2.17 3.92 63.29
CA LEU A 32 -1.70 5.29 63.49
C LEU A 32 -0.40 5.49 62.71
N LEU A 33 -0.39 6.44 61.78
CA LEU A 33 0.77 6.83 60.98
C LEU A 33 1.19 8.26 61.32
N SER A 34 2.46 8.58 61.18
CA SER A 34 2.97 9.95 61.27
C SER A 34 3.57 10.36 59.93
N THR A 35 3.33 11.61 59.50
CA THR A 35 4.01 12.18 58.33
C THR A 35 5.52 12.37 58.56
N ALA A 36 6.00 12.29 59.82
CA ALA A 36 7.43 12.33 60.12
C ALA A 36 8.19 11.09 59.59
N ASP A 37 7.51 9.93 59.52
CA ASP A 37 8.07 8.66 59.09
C ASP A 37 7.62 8.27 57.67
N ILE A 38 7.18 9.24 56.86
CA ILE A 38 6.46 9.02 55.61
C ILE A 38 7.25 8.21 54.54
N LEU A 39 8.58 8.27 54.60
CA LEU A 39 9.47 7.51 53.72
C LEU A 39 9.47 6.00 54.01
N SER A 40 9.07 5.60 55.22
CA SER A 40 8.99 4.19 55.65
C SER A 40 7.64 3.54 55.35
N TRP A 41 6.69 4.28 54.78
CA TRP A 41 5.33 3.80 54.53
C TRP A 41 5.27 2.75 53.42
N ASP A 42 4.95 1.53 53.83
CA ASP A 42 4.60 0.42 52.93
C ASP A 42 3.10 0.41 52.63
N LEU A 43 2.70 1.05 51.53
CA LEU A 43 1.30 1.24 51.15
C LEU A 43 0.50 -0.08 51.03
N PRO A 44 1.01 -1.16 50.42
CA PRO A 44 0.34 -2.46 50.41
C PRO A 44 -0.07 -2.97 51.79
N THR A 45 0.79 -2.82 52.80
CA THR A 45 0.50 -3.24 54.17
C THR A 45 -0.44 -2.26 54.87
N ILE A 46 -0.26 -0.95 54.68
CA ILE A 46 -1.12 0.09 55.27
C ILE A 46 -2.58 -0.04 54.80
N LEU A 47 -2.78 -0.34 53.52
CA LEU A 47 -4.12 -0.46 52.92
C LEU A 47 -4.89 -1.71 53.40
N THR A 48 -4.28 -2.61 54.17
CA THR A 48 -5.01 -3.72 54.80
C THR A 48 -5.87 -3.30 55.99
N PHE A 49 -5.61 -2.11 56.57
CA PHE A 49 -6.35 -1.60 57.72
C PHE A 49 -7.63 -0.85 57.31
N PRO A 50 -8.77 -1.06 58.01
CA PRO A 50 -10.04 -0.42 57.67
C PRO A 50 -10.11 1.06 58.08
N THR A 51 -9.42 1.48 59.14
CA THR A 51 -9.32 2.89 59.54
C THR A 51 -7.85 3.29 59.69
N ILE A 52 -7.44 4.35 59.00
CA ILE A 52 -6.07 4.86 58.98
C ILE A 52 -6.09 6.29 59.54
N LYS A 53 -5.42 6.51 60.67
CA LYS A 53 -5.25 7.83 61.29
C LYS A 53 -3.84 8.33 61.01
N VAL A 54 -3.71 9.44 60.29
CA VAL A 54 -2.41 10.04 59.97
C VAL A 54 -2.22 11.33 60.76
N GLN A 55 -1.22 11.37 61.63
CA GLN A 55 -0.76 12.58 62.30
C GLN A 55 0.05 13.42 61.32
N ALA A 56 -0.44 14.63 60.99
CA ALA A 56 0.18 15.54 60.05
C ALA A 56 0.41 16.92 60.69
N HIS A 57 1.38 17.68 60.18
CA HIS A 57 1.67 19.03 60.65
C HIS A 57 0.74 20.06 59.99
N SER A 58 -0.02 20.84 60.76
CA SER A 58 -1.03 21.78 60.24
C SER A 58 -0.45 22.80 59.26
N ASN A 59 0.64 23.47 59.63
CA ASN A 59 1.32 24.49 58.80
C ASN A 59 1.69 23.95 57.41
N ARG A 60 2.20 22.71 57.34
CA ARG A 60 2.59 22.08 56.08
C ARG A 60 1.40 21.83 55.16
N LEU A 61 0.29 21.37 55.72
CA LEU A 61 -0.95 21.16 54.97
C LEU A 61 -1.53 22.49 54.48
N ILE A 62 -1.52 23.54 55.32
CA ILE A 62 -2.00 24.88 54.97
C ILE A 62 -1.16 25.49 53.83
N GLU A 63 0.16 25.33 53.87
CA GLU A 63 1.07 25.84 52.84
C GLU A 63 0.86 25.17 51.47
N GLN A 64 0.59 23.85 51.46
CA GLN A 64 0.57 23.05 50.23
C GLN A 64 -0.84 22.82 49.65
N SER A 65 -1.90 23.11 50.41
CA SER A 65 -3.28 22.81 50.03
C SER A 65 -4.24 23.94 50.39
N MET A 66 -4.94 24.47 49.39
CA MET A 66 -6.00 25.47 49.60
C MET A 66 -7.18 24.89 50.39
N TYR A 67 -7.47 23.59 50.27
CA TYR A 67 -8.51 22.92 51.04
C TYR A 67 -8.19 22.96 52.54
N PHE A 68 -6.98 22.53 52.93
CA PHE A 68 -6.57 22.56 54.33
C PHE A 68 -6.34 23.98 54.85
N SER A 69 -5.87 24.90 53.99
CA SER A 69 -5.84 26.33 54.32
C SER A 69 -7.23 26.84 54.70
N GLY A 70 -8.25 26.61 53.88
CA GLY A 70 -9.62 27.03 54.17
C GLY A 70 -10.20 26.44 55.47
N LEU A 71 -9.85 25.20 55.81
CA LEU A 71 -10.32 24.52 57.02
C LEU A 71 -9.57 24.94 58.29
N LEU A 72 -8.26 25.13 58.21
CA LEU A 72 -7.38 25.29 59.37
C LEU A 72 -6.95 26.74 59.62
N SER A 73 -7.01 27.64 58.63
CA SER A 73 -6.48 29.01 58.74
C SER A 73 -7.52 30.08 59.11
N GLY A 74 -8.74 29.71 59.49
CA GLY A 74 -9.87 30.63 59.76
C GLY A 74 -10.43 30.59 61.19
N ASN A 75 -11.30 31.54 61.54
CA ASN A 75 -12.07 31.56 62.80
C ASN A 75 -13.35 30.70 62.75
N PHE A 76 -13.39 29.69 61.88
CA PHE A 76 -14.54 28.79 61.76
C PHE A 76 -14.50 27.73 62.88
N SER A 77 -15.65 27.19 63.28
CA SER A 77 -15.70 26.15 64.33
C SER A 77 -14.89 24.89 64.01
N GLU A 78 -14.55 24.71 62.73
CA GLU A 78 -13.79 23.57 62.20
C GLU A 78 -12.27 23.72 62.38
N SER A 79 -11.74 24.93 62.59
CA SER A 79 -10.30 25.15 62.80
C SER A 79 -9.81 24.69 64.19
N CYS A 80 -10.74 24.40 65.11
CA CYS A 80 -10.46 23.83 66.43
C CYS A 80 -10.57 22.29 66.46
N LEU A 81 -10.78 21.63 65.31
CA LEU A 81 -10.92 20.17 65.25
C LEU A 81 -9.53 19.51 65.25
N GLY A 82 -9.20 18.77 66.31
CA GLY A 82 -7.98 17.95 66.39
C GLY A 82 -7.95 16.77 65.41
N SER A 83 -9.05 16.50 64.70
CA SER A 83 -9.12 15.45 63.67
C SER A 83 -10.03 15.83 62.51
N ILE A 84 -9.60 15.57 61.27
CA ILE A 84 -10.34 15.81 60.03
C ILE A 84 -10.64 14.47 59.36
N SER A 85 -11.91 14.20 59.05
CA SER A 85 -12.30 13.01 58.28
C SER A 85 -12.09 13.23 56.78
N ILE A 86 -11.32 12.36 56.12
CA ILE A 86 -11.05 12.42 54.69
C ILE A 86 -11.87 11.34 53.98
N ASN A 87 -12.85 11.78 53.17
CA ASN A 87 -13.70 10.93 52.36
C ASN A 87 -13.17 10.88 50.91
N TRP A 88 -12.08 10.15 50.69
CA TRP A 88 -11.46 9.94 49.37
C TRP A 88 -10.93 8.50 49.27
N ASN A 89 -10.57 8.05 48.07
CA ASN A 89 -9.84 6.79 47.94
C ASN A 89 -8.54 6.88 48.75
N VAL A 90 -8.36 5.95 49.69
CA VAL A 90 -7.29 6.05 50.68
C VAL A 90 -5.91 5.94 50.05
N ASN A 91 -5.73 5.06 49.07
CA ASN A 91 -4.46 4.93 48.36
C ASN A 91 -4.07 6.24 47.66
N ASP A 92 -5.01 6.83 46.92
CA ASP A 92 -4.77 8.05 46.16
C ASP A 92 -4.50 9.24 47.09
N PHE A 93 -5.26 9.35 48.18
CA PHE A 93 -5.04 10.39 49.19
C PHE A 93 -3.68 10.27 49.87
N LEU A 94 -3.25 9.06 50.25
CA LEU A 94 -1.93 8.85 50.86
C LEU A 94 -0.80 9.22 49.90
N GLN A 95 -0.97 9.01 48.58
CA GLN A 95 -0.01 9.47 47.57
C GLN A 95 0.03 11.00 47.44
N ILE A 96 -1.12 11.67 47.48
CA ILE A 96 -1.20 13.14 47.49
C ILE A 96 -0.55 13.70 48.75
N LEU A 97 -0.78 13.07 49.91
CA LEU A 97 -0.18 13.44 51.18
C LEU A 97 1.34 13.24 51.16
N LYS A 98 1.83 12.14 50.58
CA LYS A 98 3.27 11.94 50.31
C LYS A 98 3.84 13.13 49.53
N HIS A 99 3.16 13.59 48.48
CA HIS A 99 3.59 14.74 47.68
C HIS A 99 3.57 16.06 48.48
N MET A 100 2.55 16.32 49.30
CA MET A 100 2.50 17.51 50.19
C MET A 100 3.65 17.54 51.23
N CYS A 101 4.24 16.38 51.52
CA CYS A 101 5.41 16.24 52.38
C CYS A 101 6.74 16.15 51.61
N ASP A 102 6.81 16.66 50.38
CA ASP A 102 7.99 16.66 49.47
C ASP A 102 8.54 15.26 49.09
N CYS A 103 7.73 14.20 49.17
CA CYS A 103 8.16 12.89 48.67
C CYS A 103 8.12 12.82 47.14
N VAL A 104 9.04 12.06 46.55
CA VAL A 104 9.03 11.80 45.11
C VAL A 104 7.85 10.93 44.75
N LEU A 105 6.97 11.49 43.93
CA LEU A 105 5.83 10.80 43.32
C LEU A 105 6.07 10.58 41.83
N ASP A 106 6.05 9.33 41.37
CA ASP A 106 6.10 9.00 39.95
C ASP A 106 4.68 8.93 39.37
N ILE A 107 4.41 9.78 38.38
CA ILE A 107 3.14 9.79 37.68
C ILE A 107 3.21 8.80 36.52
N THR A 108 2.15 8.03 36.36
CA THR A 108 1.96 6.99 35.35
C THR A 108 0.53 7.09 34.80
N LEU A 109 0.22 6.42 33.70
CA LEU A 109 -1.14 6.40 33.16
C LEU A 109 -2.16 5.82 34.17
N ASP A 110 -1.74 4.88 35.01
CA ASP A 110 -2.62 4.21 35.98
C ASP A 110 -3.01 5.11 37.16
N ASN A 111 -2.13 6.05 37.56
CA ASN A 111 -2.38 6.95 38.69
C ASN A 111 -2.65 8.40 38.29
N PHE A 112 -2.52 8.77 37.01
CA PHE A 112 -2.70 10.14 36.52
C PHE A 112 -4.08 10.71 36.86
N PHE A 113 -5.16 10.01 36.50
CA PHE A 113 -6.52 10.48 36.75
C PHE A 113 -6.82 10.71 38.25
N PRO A 114 -6.63 9.71 39.15
CA PRO A 114 -6.94 9.91 40.55
C PRO A 114 -6.06 10.98 41.23
N LEU A 115 -4.78 11.09 40.84
CA LEU A 115 -3.89 12.12 41.36
C LEU A 115 -4.31 13.52 40.90
N TYR A 116 -4.69 13.69 39.63
CA TYR A 116 -5.15 14.98 39.11
C TYR A 116 -6.47 15.41 39.77
N GLU A 117 -7.43 14.49 39.90
CA GLU A 117 -8.71 14.77 40.56
C GLU A 117 -8.54 15.12 42.03
N GLY A 118 -7.71 14.35 42.75
CA GLY A 118 -7.44 14.63 44.15
C GLY A 118 -6.67 15.94 44.33
N ALA A 119 -5.69 16.24 43.48
CA ALA A 119 -4.98 17.51 43.51
C ALA A 119 -5.92 18.71 43.28
N LEU A 120 -6.89 18.56 42.36
CA LEU A 120 -7.90 19.58 42.09
C LEU A 120 -8.88 19.74 43.28
N TYR A 121 -9.29 18.64 43.90
CA TYR A 121 -10.19 18.63 45.06
C TYR A 121 -9.52 19.25 46.31
N PHE A 122 -8.30 18.81 46.63
CA PHE A 122 -7.54 19.31 47.78
C PHE A 122 -6.83 20.64 47.49
N GLY A 123 -6.90 21.17 46.26
CA GLY A 123 -6.25 22.43 45.89
C GLY A 123 -4.73 22.41 46.04
N VAL A 124 -4.08 21.34 45.60
CA VAL A 124 -2.62 21.14 45.64
C VAL A 124 -2.01 21.52 44.28
N GLU A 125 -1.70 22.81 44.10
CA GLU A 125 -1.26 23.37 42.82
C GLU A 125 0.06 22.77 42.31
N SER A 126 1.00 22.47 43.22
CA SER A 126 2.29 21.85 42.87
C SER A 126 2.14 20.45 42.27
N LEU A 127 1.12 19.69 42.69
CA LEU A 127 0.82 18.37 42.14
C LEU A 127 0.10 18.48 40.80
N LEU A 128 -0.81 19.45 40.63
CA LEU A 128 -1.46 19.74 39.34
C LEU A 128 -0.41 20.07 38.26
N LEU A 129 0.51 21.00 38.56
CA LEU A 129 1.62 21.35 37.68
C LEU A 129 2.47 20.12 37.32
N LYS A 130 2.75 19.26 38.30
CA LYS A 130 3.52 18.03 38.06
C LYS A 130 2.77 17.05 37.13
N CYS A 131 1.46 16.91 37.29
CA CYS A 131 0.62 16.11 36.39
C CYS A 131 0.57 16.70 34.98
N GLU A 132 0.48 18.02 34.86
CA GLU A 132 0.47 18.73 33.57
C GLU A 132 1.81 18.61 32.84
N MET A 133 2.93 18.77 33.55
CA MET A 133 4.26 18.55 32.99
C MET A 133 4.44 17.10 32.53
N TRP A 134 4.04 16.13 33.35
CA TRP A 134 4.09 14.72 32.97
C TRP A 134 3.25 14.44 31.72
N LEU A 135 2.02 14.97 31.66
CA LEU A 135 1.15 14.79 30.50
C LEU A 135 1.75 15.46 29.25
N SER A 136 2.34 16.64 29.40
CA SER A 136 3.03 17.33 28.32
C SER A 136 4.24 16.54 27.82
N GLU A 137 5.02 15.91 28.71
CA GLU A 137 6.15 15.05 28.35
C GLU A 137 5.70 13.79 27.62
N VAL A 138 4.69 13.08 28.14
CA VAL A 138 4.10 11.89 27.51
C VAL A 138 3.50 12.23 26.15
N LEU A 139 2.88 13.40 26.04
CA LEU A 139 2.33 13.94 24.80
C LEU A 139 3.28 14.94 24.14
N SER A 140 4.60 14.81 24.29
CA SER A 140 5.57 15.64 23.57
C SER A 140 6.08 14.92 22.30
N PRO A 141 6.67 15.65 21.34
CA PRO A 141 7.37 15.04 20.21
C PRO A 141 8.67 14.30 20.61
N GLU A 142 9.30 14.71 21.71
CA GLU A 142 10.61 14.21 22.17
C GLU A 142 10.50 13.15 23.27
N GLY A 143 9.32 13.00 23.87
CA GLY A 143 9.03 12.07 24.96
C GLY A 143 9.09 10.61 24.53
N PHE A 144 9.72 9.78 25.36
CA PHE A 144 9.90 8.32 25.23
C PHE A 144 9.87 7.80 23.79
N GLN A 145 10.99 7.94 23.07
CA GLN A 145 11.24 7.53 21.68
C GLN A 145 10.93 6.06 21.32
N SER A 146 10.35 5.27 22.22
CA SER A 146 10.07 3.83 22.03
C SER A 146 8.63 3.38 22.24
N THR A 147 7.71 4.18 22.83
CA THR A 147 6.33 3.72 23.08
C THR A 147 5.29 4.83 22.93
N GLN A 148 4.54 4.80 21.82
CA GLN A 148 3.31 5.58 21.63
C GLN A 148 2.27 5.16 22.68
N ILE A 149 1.52 6.11 23.25
CA ILE A 149 0.39 5.80 24.15
C ILE A 149 -0.66 4.97 23.41
N LYS A 150 -1.44 4.15 24.11
CA LYS A 150 -2.55 3.43 23.45
C LYS A 150 -3.64 4.43 23.07
N MET A 151 -4.37 4.10 22.01
CA MET A 151 -5.42 4.98 21.48
C MET A 151 -6.58 5.14 22.47
N GLU A 152 -6.86 4.08 23.22
CA GLU A 152 -7.86 4.04 24.28
C GLU A 152 -7.52 5.01 25.40
N ASP A 153 -6.25 5.05 25.81
CA ASP A 153 -5.76 5.94 26.86
C ASP A 153 -5.91 7.41 26.41
N LEU A 154 -5.58 7.73 25.15
CA LEU A 154 -5.80 9.07 24.59
C LEU A 154 -7.28 9.48 24.62
N ILE A 155 -8.18 8.56 24.27
CA ILE A 155 -9.63 8.80 24.32
C ILE A 155 -10.09 9.05 25.77
N GLN A 156 -9.55 8.30 26.74
CA GLN A 156 -9.86 8.50 28.16
C GLN A 156 -9.33 9.85 28.67
N ILE A 157 -8.09 10.22 28.34
CA ILE A 157 -7.49 11.51 28.71
C ILE A 157 -8.30 12.67 28.14
N TRP A 158 -8.71 12.57 26.87
CA TRP A 158 -9.59 13.57 26.25
C TRP A 158 -10.94 13.70 26.98
N LYS A 159 -11.60 12.57 27.26
CA LYS A 159 -12.88 12.57 27.98
C LYS A 159 -12.75 13.22 29.34
N PHE A 160 -11.69 12.87 30.08
CA PHE A 160 -11.37 13.49 31.35
C PHE A 160 -11.18 15.01 31.23
N GLY A 161 -10.37 15.47 30.27
CA GLY A 161 -10.18 16.89 30.00
C GLY A 161 -11.49 17.61 29.65
N SER A 162 -12.38 16.94 28.91
CA SER A 162 -13.70 17.45 28.55
C SER A 162 -14.64 17.55 29.76
N ASP A 163 -14.69 16.52 30.60
CA ASP A 163 -15.54 16.47 31.80
C ASP A 163 -15.11 17.52 32.84
N ARG A 164 -13.82 17.84 32.86
CA ARG A 164 -13.22 18.85 33.76
C ARG A 164 -13.10 20.25 33.13
N ALA A 165 -13.51 20.42 31.87
CA ALA A 165 -13.34 21.66 31.10
C ALA A 165 -11.90 22.21 31.11
N SER A 166 -10.90 21.33 31.01
CA SER A 166 -9.49 21.69 30.97
C SER A 166 -9.01 21.90 29.53
N ASP A 167 -8.97 23.15 29.07
CA ASP A 167 -8.49 23.51 27.73
C ASP A 167 -7.05 23.04 27.49
N TYR A 168 -6.22 23.02 28.52
CA TYR A 168 -4.83 22.56 28.44
C TYR A 168 -4.73 21.09 28.01
N ILE A 169 -5.47 20.19 28.70
CA ILE A 169 -5.50 18.75 28.37
C ILE A 169 -6.07 18.53 26.97
N LEU A 170 -7.15 19.25 26.63
CA LEU A 170 -7.79 19.16 25.32
C LEU A 170 -6.81 19.56 24.20
N HIS A 171 -6.11 20.68 24.33
CA HIS A 171 -5.12 21.13 23.34
C HIS A 171 -3.96 20.15 23.16
N LEU A 172 -3.44 19.57 24.24
CA LEU A 172 -2.39 18.55 24.15
C LEU A 172 -2.87 17.30 23.39
N CYS A 173 -4.09 16.83 23.67
CA CYS A 173 -4.67 15.69 22.97
C CYS A 173 -4.88 15.96 21.48
N MET A 174 -5.41 17.14 21.12
CA MET A 174 -5.60 17.55 19.72
C MET A 174 -4.26 17.58 18.96
N GLY A 175 -3.25 18.24 19.55
CA GLY A 175 -1.91 18.33 18.97
C GLY A 175 -1.24 16.95 18.83
N TYR A 176 -1.41 16.08 19.84
CA TYR A 176 -0.91 14.71 19.81
C TYR A 176 -1.53 13.89 18.69
N LEU A 177 -2.86 13.93 18.56
CA LEU A 177 -3.57 13.19 17.53
C LEU A 177 -3.24 13.74 16.13
N ALA A 178 -3.15 15.06 15.97
CA ALA A 178 -2.83 15.70 14.70
C ALA A 178 -1.45 15.28 14.15
N ARG A 179 -0.40 15.31 14.97
CA ARG A 179 0.95 14.92 14.54
C ARG A 179 1.13 13.40 14.36
N ASN A 180 0.34 12.59 15.08
CA ASN A 180 0.37 11.13 15.02
C ASN A 180 -0.83 10.55 14.25
N PHE A 181 -1.45 11.31 13.35
CA PHE A 181 -2.71 10.91 12.70
C PHE A 181 -2.57 9.61 11.91
N MET A 182 -1.44 9.41 11.22
CA MET A 182 -1.16 8.19 10.47
C MET A 182 -1.05 6.94 11.37
N TRP A 183 -0.54 7.11 12.59
CA TRP A 183 -0.57 6.04 13.59
C TRP A 183 -2.01 5.77 14.07
N ALA A 184 -2.75 6.83 14.39
CA ALA A 184 -4.11 6.72 14.91
C ALA A 184 -5.04 6.00 13.93
N LYS A 185 -4.97 6.33 12.64
CA LYS A 185 -5.72 5.69 11.53
C LYS A 185 -5.56 4.16 11.52
N CYS A 186 -4.40 3.64 11.88
CA CYS A 186 -4.11 2.21 11.87
C CYS A 186 -4.66 1.47 13.11
N SER A 187 -5.15 2.20 14.12
CA SER A 187 -5.76 1.60 15.31
C SER A 187 -7.19 1.16 15.06
N LYS A 188 -7.55 -0.03 15.54
CA LYS A 188 -8.95 -0.50 15.56
C LYS A 188 -9.88 0.38 16.41
N PHE A 189 -9.32 1.22 17.28
CA PHE A 189 -10.06 2.18 18.10
C PHE A 189 -10.23 3.55 17.44
N PHE A 190 -9.68 3.76 16.24
CA PHE A 190 -9.84 5.02 15.51
C PHE A 190 -11.31 5.40 15.35
N VAL A 191 -12.15 4.43 14.99
CA VAL A 191 -13.60 4.62 14.84
C VAL A 191 -14.31 5.01 16.14
N LYS A 192 -13.67 4.87 17.30
CA LYS A 192 -14.24 5.26 18.61
C LYS A 192 -13.79 6.66 19.07
N LEU A 193 -13.05 7.39 18.23
CA LEU A 193 -12.64 8.76 18.53
C LEU A 193 -13.87 9.67 18.71
N PRO A 194 -13.89 10.53 19.74
CA PRO A 194 -14.86 11.61 19.85
C PRO A 194 -14.80 12.55 18.65
N TYR A 195 -15.97 12.98 18.14
CA TYR A 195 -16.07 13.87 16.98
C TYR A 195 -15.26 15.17 17.16
N ASP A 196 -15.41 15.84 18.31
CA ASP A 196 -14.74 17.11 18.56
C ASP A 196 -13.21 16.99 18.62
N LEU A 197 -12.70 15.89 19.19
CA LEU A 197 -11.28 15.58 19.17
C LEU A 197 -10.80 15.40 17.71
N LEU A 198 -11.51 14.60 16.93
CA LEU A 198 -11.15 14.32 15.53
C LEU A 198 -11.19 15.61 14.69
N LEU A 199 -12.29 16.36 14.72
CA LEU A 199 -12.45 17.60 13.97
C LEU A 199 -11.38 18.63 14.34
N SER A 200 -11.13 18.84 15.63
CA SER A 200 -10.14 19.81 16.11
C SER A 200 -8.72 19.40 15.73
N SER A 201 -8.42 18.10 15.77
CA SER A 201 -7.12 17.56 15.33
C SER A 201 -6.91 17.71 13.82
N VAL A 202 -7.96 17.55 13.02
CA VAL A 202 -7.89 17.74 11.56
C VAL A 202 -7.73 19.22 11.19
N LYS A 203 -8.30 20.14 11.98
CA LYS A 203 -8.09 21.59 11.82
C LYS A 203 -6.74 22.07 12.35
N HIS A 204 -6.04 21.26 13.14
CA HIS A 204 -4.79 21.62 13.79
C HIS A 204 -3.68 21.86 12.76
N PRO A 205 -2.83 22.90 12.91
CA PRO A 205 -1.77 23.23 11.95
C PRO A 205 -0.71 22.12 11.81
N HIS A 206 -0.52 21.30 12.84
CA HIS A 206 0.41 20.16 12.84
C HIS A 206 -0.22 18.85 12.35
N LEU A 207 -1.42 18.89 11.74
CA LEU A 207 -1.99 17.70 11.10
C LEU A 207 -1.00 17.11 10.11
N THR A 208 -0.54 15.90 10.41
CA THR A 208 0.49 15.21 9.65
C THR A 208 -0.09 13.94 9.05
N VAL A 209 -0.27 13.96 7.73
CA VAL A 209 -0.81 12.86 6.92
C VAL A 209 0.09 12.64 5.71
N ASP A 210 0.25 11.39 5.29
CA ASP A 210 1.09 11.06 4.14
C ASP A 210 0.48 11.55 2.82
N SER A 211 -0.86 11.66 2.75
CA SER A 211 -1.60 12.25 1.62
C SER A 211 -3.04 12.60 2.00
N GLU A 212 -3.72 13.39 1.16
CA GLU A 212 -5.16 13.67 1.32
C GLU A 212 -6.04 12.43 1.13
N LEU A 213 -5.58 11.43 0.37
CA LEU A 213 -6.24 10.11 0.31
C LEU A 213 -6.28 9.47 1.69
N HIS A 214 -5.17 9.46 2.43
CA HIS A 214 -5.12 8.84 3.76
C HIS A 214 -6.05 9.53 4.75
N LEU A 215 -6.13 10.87 4.70
CA LEU A 215 -7.08 11.65 5.49
C LEU A 215 -8.52 11.30 5.11
N SER A 216 -8.84 11.33 3.81
CA SER A 216 -10.18 11.03 3.30
C SER A 216 -10.66 9.63 3.67
N ASP A 217 -9.82 8.62 3.47
CA ASP A 217 -10.12 7.23 3.84
C ASP A 217 -10.37 7.09 5.34
N ALA A 218 -9.56 7.76 6.18
CA ALA A 218 -9.74 7.71 7.63
C ALA A 218 -11.07 8.36 8.03
N LEU A 219 -11.38 9.55 7.50
CA LEU A 219 -12.64 10.25 7.79
C LEU A 219 -13.86 9.47 7.32
N LEU A 220 -13.81 8.88 6.12
CA LEU A 220 -14.87 8.02 5.61
C LEU A 220 -15.07 6.78 6.49
N LEU A 221 -13.99 6.11 6.90
CA LEU A 221 -14.06 4.96 7.80
C LEU A 221 -14.72 5.32 9.14
N TRP A 222 -14.38 6.49 9.70
CA TRP A 222 -14.99 6.97 10.94
C TRP A 222 -16.48 7.29 10.76
N LEU A 223 -16.85 7.97 9.67
CA LEU A 223 -18.24 8.33 9.36
C LEU A 223 -19.12 7.09 9.14
N GLU A 224 -18.64 6.12 8.37
CA GLU A 224 -19.34 4.86 8.10
C GLU A 224 -19.59 4.05 9.38
N SER A 225 -18.71 4.17 10.38
CA SER A 225 -18.80 3.42 11.64
C SER A 225 -19.65 4.08 12.72
N ASN A 226 -19.83 5.40 12.71
CA ASN A 226 -20.53 6.17 13.76
C ASN A 226 -21.93 6.64 13.36
N LEU A 227 -22.44 6.12 12.26
CA LEU A 227 -23.66 6.55 11.58
C LEU A 227 -24.93 6.40 12.43
N GLU A 228 -25.03 5.33 13.22
CA GLU A 228 -26.18 5.06 14.09
C GLU A 228 -26.12 5.82 15.43
N SER A 229 -24.92 6.25 15.85
CA SER A 229 -24.68 6.89 17.17
C SER A 229 -24.79 8.42 17.17
N LEU A 230 -24.81 9.06 16.00
CA LEU A 230 -24.93 10.51 15.89
C LEU A 230 -26.42 10.91 16.00
N GLU A 231 -26.91 11.13 17.22
CA GLU A 231 -28.30 11.50 17.47
C GLU A 231 -28.69 12.84 16.80
N ARG A 232 -29.73 12.78 15.95
CA ARG A 232 -30.53 13.85 15.27
C ARG A 232 -30.11 14.24 13.83
N PRO A 233 -30.98 13.99 12.82
CA PRO A 233 -30.66 14.08 11.39
C PRO A 233 -30.33 15.49 10.85
N SER A 234 -30.68 16.59 11.54
CA SER A 234 -30.41 17.95 11.04
C SER A 234 -29.07 18.54 11.49
N LYS A 235 -28.49 18.07 12.61
CA LYS A 235 -27.13 18.46 13.05
C LYS A 235 -26.06 17.51 12.50
N THR A 236 -26.46 16.30 12.10
CA THR A 236 -25.57 15.26 11.58
C THR A 236 -25.01 15.59 10.20
N GLU A 237 -25.81 16.15 9.28
CA GLU A 237 -25.34 16.53 7.94
C GLU A 237 -24.32 17.68 8.02
N ASP A 238 -24.59 18.71 8.82
CA ASP A 238 -23.68 19.84 9.02
C ASP A 238 -22.32 19.40 9.59
N ASN A 239 -22.32 18.50 10.58
CA ASN A 239 -21.09 17.94 11.17
C ASN A 239 -20.30 17.09 10.16
N CYS A 240 -20.97 16.24 9.38
CA CYS A 240 -20.32 15.44 8.34
C CYS A 240 -19.67 16.33 7.26
N ILE A 241 -20.38 17.38 6.85
CA ILE A 241 -19.90 18.34 5.86
C ILE A 241 -18.72 19.14 6.42
N GLU A 242 -18.76 19.53 7.69
CA GLU A 242 -17.71 20.35 8.30
C GLU A 242 -16.36 19.64 8.36
N ILE A 243 -16.33 18.36 8.76
CA ILE A 243 -15.09 17.60 8.84
C ILE A 243 -14.55 17.26 7.45
N LEU A 244 -15.42 16.95 6.48
CA LEU A 244 -15.02 16.65 5.10
C LEU A 244 -14.49 17.88 4.36
N LYS A 245 -14.99 19.09 4.67
CA LYS A 245 -14.46 20.37 4.14
C LYS A 245 -12.99 20.63 4.49
N GLN A 246 -12.42 19.90 5.44
CA GLN A 246 -10.99 20.02 5.75
C GLN A 246 -10.10 19.30 4.73
N ILE A 247 -10.64 18.43 3.88
CA ILE A 247 -9.86 17.73 2.86
C ILE A 247 -9.45 18.70 1.75
N ARG A 248 -8.18 18.67 1.34
CA ARG A 248 -7.68 19.48 0.22
C ARG A 248 -7.99 18.78 -1.09
N VAL A 249 -9.19 19.05 -1.62
CA VAL A 249 -9.77 18.36 -2.79
C VAL A 249 -8.84 18.28 -4.00
N GLY A 250 -8.11 19.35 -4.33
CA GLY A 250 -7.20 19.39 -5.48
C GLY A 250 -6.01 18.44 -5.41
N LEU A 251 -5.77 17.78 -4.27
CA LEU A 251 -4.66 16.85 -4.05
C LEU A 251 -5.10 15.38 -3.93
N LEU A 252 -6.38 15.08 -4.14
CA LEU A 252 -6.88 13.71 -4.14
C LEU A 252 -6.54 12.98 -5.45
N PRO A 253 -6.26 11.66 -5.40
CA PRO A 253 -6.12 10.85 -6.61
C PRO A 253 -7.40 10.83 -7.45
N LEU A 254 -7.27 10.91 -8.77
CA LEU A 254 -8.41 11.00 -9.68
C LEU A 254 -9.34 9.78 -9.59
N TRP A 255 -8.76 8.58 -9.52
CA TRP A 255 -9.52 7.32 -9.38
C TRP A 255 -10.36 7.28 -8.10
N PHE A 256 -9.83 7.85 -7.01
CA PHE A 256 -10.51 7.87 -5.72
C PHE A 256 -11.70 8.83 -5.75
N ALA A 257 -11.50 10.05 -6.24
CA ALA A 257 -12.57 11.04 -6.37
C ALA A 257 -13.72 10.51 -7.26
N LEU A 258 -13.38 9.90 -8.40
CA LEU A 258 -14.35 9.27 -9.29
C LEU A 258 -15.08 8.09 -8.61
N GLY A 259 -14.36 7.23 -7.89
CA GLY A 259 -14.94 6.07 -7.20
C GLY A 259 -15.87 6.46 -6.05
N LYS A 260 -15.69 7.64 -5.46
CA LYS A 260 -16.53 8.16 -4.37
C LYS A 260 -17.68 9.06 -4.84
N ARG A 261 -17.89 9.23 -6.14
CA ARG A 261 -19.00 10.00 -6.72
C ARG A 261 -20.38 9.50 -6.30
N ASN A 262 -20.52 8.19 -6.13
CA ASN A 262 -21.76 7.54 -5.68
C ASN A 262 -21.83 7.36 -4.16
N SER A 263 -20.86 7.87 -3.40
CA SER A 263 -20.89 7.85 -1.93
C SER A 263 -21.88 8.87 -1.39
N PHE A 264 -22.73 8.47 -0.44
CA PHE A 264 -23.72 9.36 0.15
C PHE A 264 -23.11 10.62 0.77
N TYR A 265 -22.02 10.48 1.54
CA TYR A 265 -21.36 11.58 2.25
C TYR A 265 -20.36 12.36 1.40
N PHE A 266 -19.73 11.67 0.45
CA PHE A 266 -18.60 12.24 -0.29
C PHE A 266 -19.01 12.80 -1.66
N ARG A 267 -20.25 12.59 -2.11
CA ARG A 267 -20.69 12.99 -3.46
C ARG A 267 -20.43 14.46 -3.76
N GLN A 268 -20.80 15.38 -2.86
CA GLN A 268 -20.58 16.80 -3.09
C GLN A 268 -19.08 17.13 -3.20
N LEU A 269 -18.28 16.64 -2.24
CA LEU A 269 -16.84 16.86 -2.22
C LEU A 269 -16.14 16.19 -3.42
N ALA A 270 -16.63 15.05 -3.88
CA ALA A 270 -16.15 14.38 -5.09
C ALA A 270 -16.39 15.25 -6.33
N GLU A 271 -17.58 15.82 -6.50
CA GLU A 271 -17.86 16.70 -7.64
C GLU A 271 -17.00 17.98 -7.59
N GLU A 272 -16.83 18.59 -6.41
CA GLU A 272 -15.92 19.73 -6.21
C GLU A 272 -14.46 19.36 -6.54
N THR A 273 -14.03 18.16 -6.13
CA THR A 273 -12.71 17.60 -6.46
C THR A 273 -12.53 17.40 -7.95
N LEU A 274 -13.51 16.78 -8.62
CA LEU A 274 -13.45 16.50 -10.05
C LEU A 274 -13.43 17.77 -10.88
N ASP A 275 -14.25 18.77 -10.52
CA ASP A 275 -14.22 20.09 -11.16
C ASP A 275 -12.84 20.75 -11.00
N SER A 276 -12.25 20.69 -9.80
CA SER A 276 -10.89 21.20 -9.54
C SER A 276 -9.83 20.48 -10.38
N ILE A 277 -9.85 19.14 -10.39
CA ILE A 277 -8.88 18.32 -11.13
C ILE A 277 -9.01 18.52 -12.64
N PHE A 278 -10.23 18.48 -13.19
CA PHE A 278 -10.44 18.63 -14.62
C PHE A 278 -10.03 20.01 -15.13
N ARG A 279 -10.29 21.08 -14.36
CA ARG A 279 -9.76 22.41 -14.66
C ARG A 279 -8.23 22.44 -14.70
N LEU A 280 -7.55 21.86 -13.69
CA LEU A 280 -6.08 21.78 -13.65
C LEU A 280 -5.50 20.97 -14.82
N LEU A 281 -6.25 19.98 -15.32
CA LEU A 281 -5.87 19.18 -16.49
C LEU A 281 -6.28 19.82 -17.82
N ASN A 282 -6.93 21.00 -17.82
CA ASN A 282 -7.53 21.63 -18.99
C ASN A 282 -8.54 20.74 -19.73
N ILE A 283 -9.23 19.85 -19.01
CA ILE A 283 -10.32 19.04 -19.53
C ILE A 283 -11.60 19.86 -19.34
N VAL A 284 -12.29 20.19 -20.44
CA VAL A 284 -13.51 21.02 -20.40
C VAL A 284 -14.57 20.32 -19.55
N PRO A 285 -15.01 20.90 -18.41
CA PRO A 285 -16.11 20.33 -17.64
C PRO A 285 -17.40 20.42 -18.45
N MET A 286 -18.21 19.37 -18.44
CA MET A 286 -19.57 19.44 -19.00
C MET A 286 -20.41 20.46 -18.21
N GLY A 287 -20.49 21.71 -18.71
CA GLY A 287 -21.54 22.66 -18.33
C GLY A 287 -21.20 23.82 -17.37
N SER A 288 -19.93 24.18 -17.10
CA SER A 288 -19.60 25.35 -16.26
C SER A 288 -19.14 26.56 -17.09
N LEU A 289 -19.79 27.71 -16.90
CA LEU A 289 -19.29 29.03 -17.34
C LEU A 289 -18.10 29.48 -16.47
N ASP A 290 -17.18 30.18 -17.11
CA ASP A 290 -16.01 30.84 -16.53
C ASP A 290 -16.33 31.73 -15.32
N THR A 291 -15.76 31.42 -14.16
CA THR A 291 -15.22 32.42 -13.21
C THR A 291 -14.40 31.73 -12.12
N PHE A 292 -13.10 31.54 -12.38
CA PHE A 292 -12.13 31.25 -11.31
C PHE A 292 -11.99 32.51 -10.45
N LYS A 293 -12.43 32.47 -9.19
CA LYS A 293 -11.82 33.32 -8.16
C LYS A 293 -10.66 32.51 -7.62
N TYR A 294 -9.43 33.04 -7.70
CA TYR A 294 -8.22 32.46 -7.12
C TYR A 294 -8.24 32.41 -5.56
N SER A 295 -9.42 32.28 -4.95
CA SER A 295 -9.63 32.22 -3.51
C SER A 295 -9.01 30.99 -2.85
N ASP A 296 -8.73 29.91 -3.58
CA ASP A 296 -8.49 28.59 -2.97
C ASP A 296 -7.10 27.99 -3.25
N LEU A 297 -6.05 28.81 -3.46
CA LEU A 297 -4.65 28.34 -3.53
C LEU A 297 -4.24 27.44 -2.35
N TYR A 298 -4.89 27.63 -1.19
CA TYR A 298 -4.68 26.81 -0.01
C TYR A 298 -5.04 25.33 -0.23
N GLN A 299 -6.06 25.04 -1.05
CA GLN A 299 -6.47 23.67 -1.38
C GLN A 299 -5.49 22.94 -2.30
N LEU A 300 -4.56 23.65 -2.93
CA LEU A 300 -3.51 23.08 -3.78
C LEU A 300 -2.18 22.94 -3.05
N LYS A 301 -2.08 23.40 -1.81
CA LYS A 301 -0.85 23.29 -1.01
C LYS A 301 -0.77 21.89 -0.43
N ILE A 302 0.31 21.15 -0.65
CA ILE A 302 0.56 19.86 0.00
C ILE A 302 0.70 20.09 1.51
N ARG A 303 0.11 19.22 2.33
CA ARG A 303 0.26 19.27 3.80
C ARG A 303 1.67 18.82 4.15
N LEU A 304 2.50 19.78 4.56
CA LEU A 304 3.85 19.54 5.05
C LEU A 304 4.02 20.23 6.39
N THR A 305 4.53 19.47 7.35
CA THR A 305 4.82 19.85 8.72
C THR A 305 6.24 19.39 9.05
N GLU A 306 6.82 19.90 10.14
CA GLU A 306 8.10 19.41 10.66
C GLU A 306 8.11 17.91 11.01
N TYR A 307 6.93 17.31 11.23
CA TYR A 307 6.75 15.89 11.55
C TYR A 307 6.51 15.01 10.31
N SER A 308 6.37 15.61 9.13
CA SER A 308 6.03 14.88 7.90
C SER A 308 7.18 13.97 7.47
N LYS A 309 6.97 12.66 7.56
CA LYS A 309 7.97 11.65 7.17
C LYS A 309 7.82 11.16 5.74
N LYS A 310 6.58 11.16 5.22
CA LYS A 310 6.27 10.69 3.87
C LYS A 310 5.40 11.69 3.14
N VAL A 311 5.60 11.80 1.83
CA VAL A 311 4.78 12.61 0.92
C VAL A 311 4.33 11.72 -0.22
N ASN A 312 3.04 11.36 -0.24
CA ASN A 312 2.47 10.51 -1.27
C ASN A 312 1.52 11.33 -2.17
N LEU A 313 1.93 11.52 -3.42
CA LEU A 313 1.18 12.19 -4.48
C LEU A 313 0.74 11.21 -5.58
N SER A 314 0.90 9.91 -5.35
CA SER A 314 0.68 8.89 -6.37
C SER A 314 -0.77 8.89 -6.89
N GLY A 315 -0.92 8.73 -8.21
CA GLY A 315 -2.23 8.72 -8.86
C GLY A 315 -2.91 10.09 -8.97
N CYS A 316 -2.18 11.18 -8.75
CA CYS A 316 -2.65 12.55 -8.93
C CYS A 316 -2.07 13.17 -10.22
N PRO A 317 -2.70 12.97 -11.40
CA PRO A 317 -2.22 13.51 -12.67
C PRO A 317 -2.21 15.04 -12.73
N GLN A 318 -2.98 15.71 -11.85
CA GLN A 318 -3.04 17.16 -11.75
C GLN A 318 -1.82 17.79 -11.07
N ILE A 319 -0.95 17.00 -10.42
CA ILE A 319 0.21 17.52 -9.72
C ILE A 319 1.29 17.95 -10.72
N THR A 320 1.64 19.23 -10.67
CA THR A 320 2.68 19.86 -11.50
C THR A 320 3.84 20.37 -10.64
N SER A 321 4.94 20.76 -11.29
CA SER A 321 6.08 21.39 -10.61
C SER A 321 5.68 22.68 -9.89
N THR A 322 4.68 23.39 -10.41
CA THR A 322 4.13 24.63 -9.82
C THR A 322 3.40 24.36 -8.51
N ILE A 323 2.57 23.32 -8.44
CA ILE A 323 1.87 22.89 -7.22
C ILE A 323 2.88 22.44 -6.15
N LEU A 324 3.90 21.70 -6.57
CA LEU A 324 4.96 21.26 -5.67
C LEU A 324 5.71 22.46 -5.08
N ARG A 325 6.08 23.45 -5.89
CA ARG A 325 6.71 24.69 -5.42
C ARG A 325 5.81 25.54 -4.53
N LEU A 326 4.52 25.68 -4.85
CA LEU A 326 3.54 26.36 -4.01
C LEU A 326 3.49 25.79 -2.58
N SER A 327 3.73 24.48 -2.47
CA SER A 327 3.75 23.77 -1.20
C SER A 327 4.97 24.07 -0.34
N LEU A 328 6.05 24.50 -0.98
CA LEU A 328 7.35 24.72 -0.36
C LEU A 328 7.62 26.19 -0.01
N ILE A 329 6.74 27.12 -0.41
CA ILE A 329 6.88 28.54 -0.03
C ILE A 329 6.21 28.85 1.33
N PRO A 330 6.78 29.77 2.13
CA PRO A 330 6.18 30.25 3.37
C PRO A 330 4.72 30.72 3.23
N GLN A 331 3.93 30.48 4.27
CA GLN A 331 2.51 30.88 4.28
C GLN A 331 2.30 32.40 4.21
N SER A 332 3.27 33.17 4.69
CA SER A 332 3.28 34.64 4.62
C SER A 332 3.12 35.19 3.20
N HIS A 333 3.64 34.48 2.19
CA HIS A 333 3.51 34.89 0.79
C HIS A 333 2.08 34.81 0.24
N LEU A 334 1.24 33.96 0.81
CA LEU A 334 -0.18 33.86 0.44
C LEU A 334 -1.04 34.91 1.15
N THR A 335 -0.56 35.45 2.26
CA THR A 335 -1.22 36.56 2.97
C THR A 335 -0.84 37.93 2.40
N ASP A 336 0.33 38.07 1.77
CA ASP A 336 0.69 39.30 1.04
C ASP A 336 -0.08 39.42 -0.29
N PRO A 337 -0.93 40.45 -0.47
CA PRO A 337 -1.73 40.61 -1.69
C PRO A 337 -0.92 40.73 -2.98
N MET A 338 0.31 41.27 -2.90
CA MET A 338 1.18 41.44 -4.08
C MET A 338 1.79 40.12 -4.52
N GLN A 339 2.40 39.38 -3.59
CA GLN A 339 2.94 38.04 -3.87
C GLN A 339 1.84 37.05 -4.25
N LYS A 340 0.68 37.10 -3.59
CA LYS A 340 -0.49 36.30 -3.98
C LYS A 340 -0.88 36.54 -5.44
N LYS A 341 -1.00 37.80 -5.90
CA LYS A 341 -1.29 38.11 -7.31
C LYS A 341 -0.22 37.62 -8.29
N ILE A 342 1.05 37.59 -7.90
CA ILE A 342 2.13 37.05 -8.72
C ILE A 342 1.96 35.53 -8.87
N ILE A 343 1.68 34.83 -7.76
CA ILE A 343 1.44 33.38 -7.76
C ILE A 343 0.20 33.06 -8.60
N GLU A 344 -0.91 33.78 -8.43
CA GLU A 344 -2.13 33.60 -9.24
C GLU A 344 -1.85 33.74 -10.74
N LYS A 345 -1.06 34.75 -11.14
CA LYS A 345 -0.65 34.94 -12.55
C LYS A 345 0.20 33.81 -13.10
N LEU A 346 1.02 33.15 -12.27
CA LEU A 346 1.80 31.98 -12.70
C LEU A 346 0.90 30.79 -13.00
N PHE A 347 -0.19 30.62 -12.24
CA PHE A 347 -1.19 29.59 -12.53
C PHE A 347 -2.00 29.89 -13.80
N ILE A 348 -2.34 31.16 -14.09
CA ILE A 348 -3.00 31.56 -15.35
C ILE A 348 -2.10 31.29 -16.56
N SER A 349 -0.80 31.57 -16.46
CA SER A 349 0.12 31.40 -17.60
C SER A 349 0.47 29.93 -17.90
N CYS A 350 0.13 29.00 -17.01
CA CYS A 350 0.32 27.55 -17.17
C CYS A 350 -0.84 26.83 -17.88
N GLU A 351 -1.90 27.52 -18.34
CA GLU A 351 -3.08 26.96 -19.03
C GLU A 351 -2.79 26.24 -20.38
N HIS A 352 -1.52 26.04 -20.77
CA HIS A 352 -1.13 25.33 -21.98
C HIS A 352 -0.25 24.11 -21.69
N PRO A 353 -0.78 22.87 -21.86
CA PRO A 353 -0.16 21.63 -21.37
C PRO A 353 1.16 21.24 -22.07
N VAL A 354 1.62 22.01 -23.05
CA VAL A 354 2.79 21.67 -23.88
C VAL A 354 4.06 22.45 -23.49
N ARG A 355 3.98 23.47 -22.62
CA ARG A 355 5.16 24.27 -22.26
C ARG A 355 5.11 24.76 -20.82
N ASP A 356 5.42 23.86 -19.89
CA ASP A 356 5.77 24.20 -18.52
C ASP A 356 7.19 24.81 -18.43
N ARG A 357 7.43 25.87 -19.24
CA ARG A 357 8.58 26.77 -19.10
C ARG A 357 8.20 28.01 -18.29
N CYS A 358 7.31 27.87 -17.30
CA CYS A 358 7.07 28.95 -16.35
C CYS A 358 8.24 29.00 -15.37
N VAL A 359 9.22 29.85 -15.70
CA VAL A 359 10.30 30.23 -14.79
C VAL A 359 9.68 31.02 -13.64
N PHE A 360 9.59 30.39 -12.46
CA PHE A 360 9.23 31.09 -11.23
C PHE A 360 10.17 32.31 -11.04
N PRO A 361 9.67 33.48 -10.62
CA PRO A 361 10.51 34.64 -10.39
C PRO A 361 11.67 34.31 -9.43
N GLN A 362 12.89 34.75 -9.76
CA GLN A 362 14.10 34.49 -8.96
C GLN A 362 13.90 34.90 -7.49
N ASN A 363 13.19 36.00 -7.23
CA ASN A 363 12.92 36.53 -5.88
C ASN A 363 12.08 35.60 -4.98
N LEU A 364 11.27 34.69 -5.55
CA LEU A 364 10.47 33.69 -4.80
C LEU A 364 11.19 32.32 -4.70
N SER A 365 12.32 32.16 -5.41
CA SER A 365 13.03 30.89 -5.55
C SER A 365 14.15 30.68 -4.51
N GLU A 366 14.45 31.70 -3.70
CA GLU A 366 15.51 31.69 -2.69
C GLU A 366 15.00 31.33 -1.27
N GLU A 367 13.72 31.58 -0.96
CA GLU A 367 13.11 31.30 0.35
C GLU A 367 12.22 30.04 0.31
N THR A 368 12.83 28.88 0.09
CA THR A 368 12.10 27.60 0.12
C THR A 368 12.16 27.00 1.54
N MET A 369 11.03 26.55 2.07
CA MET A 369 10.98 25.85 3.37
C MET A 369 11.68 24.50 3.28
N THR A 370 12.32 24.11 4.38
CA THR A 370 12.96 22.82 4.59
C THR A 370 12.12 21.95 5.52
N PHE A 371 12.02 20.66 5.20
CA PHE A 371 11.31 19.66 5.98
C PHE A 371 12.25 18.48 6.24
N GLU A 372 12.98 18.54 7.35
CA GLU A 372 14.05 17.59 7.67
C GLU A 372 13.56 16.18 7.97
N ALA A 373 12.30 16.01 8.38
CA ALA A 373 11.73 14.69 8.67
C ALA A 373 11.35 13.88 7.42
N VAL A 374 11.22 14.52 6.24
CA VAL A 374 10.76 13.85 5.02
C VAL A 374 11.81 12.87 4.52
N GLN A 375 11.44 11.58 4.54
CA GLN A 375 12.29 10.45 4.16
C GLN A 375 11.79 9.70 2.93
N GLU A 376 10.50 9.77 2.61
CA GLU A 376 9.89 9.08 1.46
C GLU A 376 9.04 10.05 0.64
N VAL A 377 9.24 10.04 -0.69
CA VAL A 377 8.40 10.77 -1.64
C VAL A 377 7.90 9.80 -2.71
N ASP A 378 6.59 9.77 -2.94
CA ASP A 378 5.95 8.99 -4.01
C ASP A 378 5.24 9.92 -5.00
N ILE A 379 5.73 9.94 -6.23
CA ILE A 379 5.20 10.71 -7.37
C ILE A 379 4.75 9.78 -8.50
N SER A 380 4.47 8.51 -8.19
CA SER A 380 4.10 7.51 -9.19
C SER A 380 2.81 7.91 -9.92
N ASN A 381 2.77 7.75 -11.24
CA ASN A 381 1.62 8.10 -12.08
C ASN A 381 1.26 9.61 -12.09
N CYS A 382 2.16 10.51 -11.68
CA CYS A 382 2.01 11.96 -11.85
C CYS A 382 2.56 12.41 -13.21
N GLN A 383 1.84 12.11 -14.28
CA GLN A 383 2.38 12.20 -15.65
C GLN A 383 2.68 13.63 -16.14
N ASN A 384 2.02 14.64 -15.55
CA ASN A 384 2.28 16.06 -15.83
C ASN A 384 3.42 16.64 -14.96
N LEU A 385 4.02 15.86 -14.06
CA LEU A 385 5.11 16.33 -13.21
C LEU A 385 6.43 16.31 -13.99
N HIS A 386 7.08 17.47 -14.09
CA HIS A 386 8.41 17.57 -14.67
C HIS A 386 9.47 17.12 -13.64
N VAL A 387 9.86 15.86 -13.72
CA VAL A 387 10.70 15.19 -12.72
C VAL A 387 12.00 15.95 -12.44
N GLU A 388 12.66 16.52 -13.46
CA GLU A 388 13.90 17.29 -13.26
C GLU A 388 13.69 18.50 -12.33
N LEU A 389 12.54 19.20 -12.45
CA LEU A 389 12.21 20.34 -11.59
C LEU A 389 11.78 19.88 -10.19
N ALA A 390 11.12 18.73 -10.09
CA ALA A 390 10.76 18.12 -8.82
C ALA A 390 12.02 17.70 -8.02
N VAL A 391 13.02 17.11 -8.68
CA VAL A 391 14.30 16.74 -8.07
C VAL A 391 15.03 17.98 -7.51
N ASP A 392 14.98 19.12 -8.20
CA ASP A 392 15.54 20.37 -7.66
C ASP A 392 14.81 20.84 -6.40
N CYS A 393 13.50 20.62 -6.32
CA CYS A 393 12.73 20.92 -5.13
C CYS A 393 13.09 19.96 -3.98
N PHE A 394 13.20 18.67 -4.26
CA PHE A 394 13.58 17.66 -3.27
C PHE A 394 14.96 17.92 -2.68
N ARG A 395 15.94 18.25 -3.52
CA ARG A 395 17.29 18.63 -3.08
C ARG A 395 17.28 19.77 -2.06
N LYS A 396 16.44 20.78 -2.27
CA LYS A 396 16.37 21.96 -1.41
C LYS A 396 15.55 21.72 -0.15
N SER A 397 14.39 21.10 -0.30
CA SER A 397 13.38 21.03 0.77
C SER A 397 13.40 19.74 1.58
N PHE A 398 13.91 18.64 1.05
CA PHE A 398 13.90 17.32 1.69
C PHE A 398 15.33 16.78 1.86
N PRO A 399 16.16 17.40 2.73
CA PRO A 399 17.56 17.04 2.86
C PRO A 399 17.76 15.61 3.36
N SER A 400 16.79 15.03 4.08
CA SER A 400 16.83 13.67 4.62
C SER A 400 16.17 12.61 3.73
N LEU A 401 15.87 12.92 2.47
CA LEU A 401 15.17 12.01 1.56
C LEU A 401 15.96 10.71 1.35
N ARG A 402 15.32 9.57 1.63
CA ARG A 402 15.90 8.21 1.52
C ARG A 402 15.24 7.39 0.42
N THR A 403 13.95 7.54 0.22
CA THR A 403 13.16 6.73 -0.72
C THR A 403 12.45 7.63 -1.72
N LEU A 404 12.65 7.38 -3.02
CA LEU A 404 11.90 8.01 -4.10
C LEU A 404 11.18 6.96 -4.94
N LYS A 405 9.86 7.05 -5.01
CA LYS A 405 9.02 6.26 -5.90
C LYS A 405 8.51 7.16 -7.03
N ALA A 406 8.80 6.76 -8.26
CA ALA A 406 8.44 7.49 -9.47
C ALA A 406 8.01 6.50 -10.57
N GLY A 407 7.13 5.57 -10.19
CA GLY A 407 6.61 4.54 -11.07
C GLY A 407 5.69 5.09 -12.16
N TYR A 408 5.67 4.40 -13.29
CA TYR A 408 4.86 4.66 -14.48
C TYR A 408 5.15 6.00 -15.17
N LEU A 409 6.31 6.61 -14.87
CA LEU A 409 6.81 7.83 -15.51
C LEU A 409 7.86 7.50 -16.59
N LEU A 410 7.41 7.39 -17.84
CA LEU A 410 8.28 7.06 -18.99
C LEU A 410 9.32 8.14 -19.32
N ASN A 411 9.16 9.37 -18.83
CA ASN A 411 10.05 10.49 -19.09
C ASN A 411 11.37 10.44 -18.29
N ILE A 412 11.51 9.53 -17.31
CA ILE A 412 12.73 9.42 -16.50
C ILE A 412 13.78 8.57 -17.21
N GLY A 413 14.54 9.14 -18.14
CA GLY A 413 15.64 8.43 -18.82
C GLY A 413 16.91 8.26 -17.98
N THR A 414 17.93 7.59 -18.53
CA THR A 414 19.24 7.40 -17.87
C THR A 414 19.88 8.71 -17.41
N THR A 415 19.76 9.80 -18.18
CA THR A 415 20.31 11.11 -17.84
C THR A 415 19.65 11.72 -16.60
N THR A 416 18.31 11.70 -16.55
CA THR A 416 17.52 12.18 -15.42
C THR A 416 17.81 11.35 -14.16
N PHE A 417 17.99 10.03 -14.31
CA PHE A 417 18.42 9.15 -13.22
C PHE A 417 19.80 9.54 -12.66
N LEU A 418 20.79 9.82 -13.53
CA LEU A 418 22.11 10.24 -13.06
C LEU A 418 22.07 11.59 -12.33
N GLN A 419 21.29 12.54 -12.84
CA GLN A 419 21.08 13.84 -12.17
C GLN A 419 20.41 13.69 -10.80
N LEU A 420 19.46 12.76 -10.66
CA LEU A 420 18.85 12.44 -9.38
C LEU A 420 19.90 11.99 -8.36
N LEU A 421 20.79 11.06 -8.75
CA LEU A 421 21.84 10.56 -7.86
C LEU A 421 22.82 11.66 -7.42
N GLU A 422 23.12 12.60 -8.31
CA GLU A 422 23.97 13.75 -8.01
C GLU A 422 23.30 14.75 -7.06
N LYS A 423 22.03 15.06 -7.30
CA LYS A 423 21.29 16.10 -6.55
C LYS A 423 20.76 15.62 -5.20
N CYS A 424 20.51 14.33 -5.04
CA CYS A 424 19.91 13.74 -3.84
C CYS A 424 20.77 12.57 -3.31
N PRO A 425 21.96 12.84 -2.72
CA PRO A 425 22.96 11.82 -2.40
C PRO A 425 22.59 10.87 -1.25
N LEU A 426 21.61 11.22 -0.41
CA LEU A 426 21.13 10.38 0.68
C LEU A 426 20.06 9.37 0.26
N VAL A 427 19.55 9.47 -0.97
CA VAL A 427 18.57 8.53 -1.51
C VAL A 427 19.21 7.15 -1.60
N CYS A 428 18.63 6.20 -0.90
CA CYS A 428 19.08 4.82 -0.82
C CYS A 428 18.10 3.84 -1.49
N GLU A 429 16.85 4.23 -1.72
CA GLU A 429 15.84 3.42 -2.41
C GLU A 429 15.20 4.21 -3.55
N ILE A 430 15.19 3.62 -4.75
CA ILE A 430 14.61 4.24 -5.95
C ILE A 430 13.71 3.22 -6.66
N ASP A 431 12.48 3.62 -6.97
CA ASP A 431 11.54 2.82 -7.75
C ASP A 431 11.10 3.58 -9.02
N LEU A 432 11.52 3.07 -10.19
CA LEU A 432 11.19 3.57 -11.52
C LEU A 432 10.39 2.53 -12.34
N THR A 433 9.60 1.69 -11.68
CA THR A 433 8.78 0.65 -12.30
C THR A 433 7.93 1.20 -13.44
N VAL A 434 7.81 0.48 -14.54
CA VAL A 434 6.84 0.74 -15.62
C VAL A 434 6.13 -0.55 -16.01
N ASP A 435 5.21 -0.46 -16.97
CA ASP A 435 4.46 -1.61 -17.44
C ASP A 435 5.35 -2.69 -18.05
N ILE A 436 5.26 -3.89 -17.48
CA ILE A 436 5.79 -5.09 -18.09
C ILE A 436 4.75 -5.65 -19.06
N THR A 437 4.45 -4.95 -20.15
CA THR A 437 3.59 -5.53 -21.19
C THR A 437 3.86 -4.99 -22.59
N PRO A 438 3.77 -5.87 -23.61
CA PRO A 438 3.64 -7.32 -23.45
C PRO A 438 5.03 -7.94 -23.27
N LEU A 439 5.23 -8.67 -22.16
CA LEU A 439 6.14 -9.80 -22.22
C LEU A 439 5.51 -10.78 -23.18
N ILE A 440 5.98 -10.80 -24.42
CA ILE A 440 5.58 -11.81 -25.39
C ILE A 440 6.13 -13.13 -24.84
N PRO A 441 5.29 -14.05 -24.34
CA PRO A 441 5.78 -15.29 -23.75
C PRO A 441 6.64 -16.04 -24.77
N ALA A 442 7.67 -16.77 -24.33
CA ALA A 442 8.53 -17.56 -25.22
C ALA A 442 7.75 -18.58 -26.09
N SER A 443 6.49 -18.89 -25.71
CA SER A 443 5.56 -19.73 -26.48
C SER A 443 4.88 -19.03 -27.66
N VAL A 444 5.04 -17.71 -27.81
CA VAL A 444 4.37 -16.92 -28.85
C VAL A 444 5.37 -16.57 -29.95
N THR A 445 4.98 -16.80 -31.21
CA THR A 445 5.89 -16.65 -32.35
C THR A 445 5.93 -15.20 -32.78
N VAL A 446 7.05 -14.50 -32.53
CA VAL A 446 7.30 -13.17 -33.09
C VAL A 446 7.53 -13.31 -34.59
N LEU A 447 6.69 -12.66 -35.39
CA LEU A 447 6.80 -12.67 -36.85
C LEU A 447 7.75 -11.59 -37.35
N SER A 448 7.74 -10.43 -36.69
CA SER A 448 8.67 -9.32 -36.95
C SER A 448 8.76 -8.41 -35.73
N SER A 449 9.92 -7.78 -35.56
CA SER A 449 10.14 -6.71 -34.57
C SER A 449 11.09 -5.68 -35.16
N SER A 450 10.77 -4.40 -35.05
CA SER A 450 11.59 -3.31 -35.59
C SER A 450 11.44 -2.03 -34.75
N PRO A 451 12.53 -1.29 -34.49
CA PRO A 451 12.43 0.11 -34.07
C PRO A 451 11.77 0.91 -35.20
N ALA A 452 10.74 1.69 -34.91
CA ALA A 452 10.17 2.57 -35.93
C ALA A 452 11.10 3.77 -36.19
N GLU A 453 11.47 4.05 -37.44
CA GLU A 453 12.12 5.31 -37.81
C GLU A 453 11.14 6.47 -37.53
N ILE A 454 11.36 7.21 -36.45
CA ILE A 454 10.63 8.44 -36.16
C ILE A 454 11.23 9.53 -37.05
N GLN A 455 10.43 10.16 -37.92
CA GLN A 455 10.84 11.41 -38.55
C GLN A 455 11.05 12.45 -37.44
N PRO A 456 12.24 13.07 -37.32
CA PRO A 456 12.49 14.05 -36.28
C PRO A 456 11.50 15.21 -36.44
N VAL A 457 10.67 15.41 -35.41
CA VAL A 457 9.85 16.62 -35.31
C VAL A 457 10.83 17.80 -35.24
N PRO A 458 10.74 18.81 -36.12
CA PRO A 458 11.64 19.94 -36.06
C PRO A 458 11.31 20.76 -34.81
N GLU A 459 12.17 20.68 -33.80
CA GLU A 459 12.16 21.58 -32.66
C GLU A 459 12.45 23.02 -33.13
N LYS A 460 11.40 23.75 -33.51
CA LYS A 460 11.47 25.21 -33.65
C LYS A 460 11.34 25.85 -32.27
N THR A 461 12.42 25.88 -31.49
CA THR A 461 12.68 26.97 -30.51
C THR A 461 14.15 27.00 -30.07
N SER A 462 14.81 28.10 -30.44
CA SER A 462 16.04 28.70 -29.88
C SER A 462 17.20 27.77 -29.52
N SER A 463 18.24 27.87 -30.35
CA SER A 463 19.63 27.50 -30.13
C SER A 463 20.14 27.74 -28.69
N VAL A 464 19.89 26.78 -27.80
CA VAL A 464 20.94 26.33 -26.90
C VAL A 464 21.50 25.11 -27.62
N LYS A 465 22.78 25.18 -28.00
CA LYS A 465 23.47 24.01 -28.52
C LYS A 465 23.33 22.92 -27.45
N TYR A 466 22.43 21.96 -27.66
CA TYR A 466 22.54 20.64 -27.09
C TYR A 466 23.75 20.01 -27.78
N GLU A 467 24.94 20.45 -27.37
CA GLU A 467 26.06 19.53 -27.33
C GLU A 467 25.49 18.30 -26.64
N ALA A 468 25.41 17.20 -27.38
CA ALA A 468 25.41 15.86 -26.82
C ALA A 468 26.23 15.96 -25.55
N VAL A 469 25.56 15.82 -24.38
CA VAL A 469 26.21 15.88 -23.06
C VAL A 469 27.56 15.25 -23.31
N GLN A 470 28.60 16.10 -23.31
CA GLN A 470 29.96 15.64 -23.47
C GLN A 470 29.99 14.45 -22.58
N ILE A 471 30.15 13.26 -23.20
CA ILE A 471 30.51 12.00 -22.54
C ILE A 471 31.25 12.48 -21.33
N MET A 472 30.66 12.37 -20.13
CA MET A 472 31.25 12.97 -18.95
C MET A 472 32.69 12.53 -19.02
N SER A 473 33.60 13.47 -19.31
CA SER A 473 35.00 13.16 -19.37
C SER A 473 35.21 12.62 -17.97
N PHE A 474 35.40 11.31 -17.86
CA PHE A 474 35.68 10.62 -16.61
C PHE A 474 37.06 11.13 -16.20
N ASN A 475 37.12 12.41 -15.82
CA ASN A 475 38.30 13.12 -15.38
C ASN A 475 38.54 12.61 -13.97
N GLU A 476 39.68 11.95 -13.81
CA GLU A 476 40.52 11.60 -12.64
C GLU A 476 39.95 11.45 -11.21
N PHE A 477 38.73 11.90 -10.90
CA PHE A 477 38.10 11.80 -9.57
C PHE A 477 36.70 11.15 -9.55
N GLY A 478 36.04 10.93 -10.69
CA GLY A 478 34.72 10.28 -10.78
C GLY A 478 33.58 11.04 -10.09
N PRO A 479 32.31 10.78 -10.43
CA PRO A 479 31.17 11.32 -9.68
C PRO A 479 31.12 10.72 -8.25
N PRO A 480 30.49 11.41 -7.28
CA PRO A 480 30.32 10.86 -5.93
C PRO A 480 29.57 9.53 -5.98
N LEU A 481 30.08 8.54 -5.24
CA LEU A 481 29.45 7.23 -5.12
C LEU A 481 28.06 7.36 -4.47
N SER A 482 27.07 6.68 -5.04
CA SER A 482 25.70 6.74 -4.55
C SER A 482 25.47 5.84 -3.34
N ASN A 483 24.57 6.27 -2.44
CA ASN A 483 24.07 5.48 -1.32
C ASN A 483 22.92 4.53 -1.69
N VAL A 484 22.58 4.39 -2.98
CA VAL A 484 21.53 3.48 -3.44
C VAL A 484 21.85 2.04 -3.05
N THR A 485 20.97 1.50 -2.22
CA THR A 485 20.96 0.10 -1.75
C THR A 485 19.86 -0.72 -2.41
N LYS A 486 18.76 -0.07 -2.82
CA LYS A 486 17.61 -0.71 -3.47
C LYS A 486 17.24 0.04 -4.75
N LEU A 487 17.25 -0.66 -5.88
CA LEU A 487 16.91 -0.09 -7.19
C LEU A 487 15.90 -0.98 -7.91
N THR A 488 14.74 -0.41 -8.25
CA THR A 488 13.72 -1.06 -9.08
C THR A 488 13.61 -0.35 -10.43
N LEU A 489 13.87 -1.09 -11.50
CA LEU A 489 13.78 -0.67 -12.91
C LEU A 489 12.80 -1.59 -13.68
N GLU A 490 11.87 -2.21 -12.98
CA GLU A 490 10.92 -3.18 -13.54
C GLU A 490 10.23 -2.64 -14.80
N GLY A 491 10.21 -3.43 -15.88
CA GLY A 491 9.60 -3.11 -17.17
C GLY A 491 10.38 -2.11 -18.04
N ARG A 492 11.50 -1.53 -17.57
CA ARG A 492 12.25 -0.51 -18.31
C ARG A 492 13.00 -1.11 -19.49
N THR A 493 12.43 -0.98 -20.68
CA THR A 493 13.03 -1.48 -21.94
C THR A 493 14.08 -0.55 -22.55
N ASP A 494 14.26 0.64 -21.98
CA ASP A 494 15.30 1.61 -22.36
C ASP A 494 16.61 1.44 -21.57
N VAL A 495 16.66 0.51 -20.60
CA VAL A 495 17.88 0.13 -19.89
C VAL A 495 18.65 -0.91 -20.71
N SER A 496 19.91 -0.61 -21.03
CA SER A 496 20.84 -1.49 -21.75
C SER A 496 21.97 -1.98 -20.87
N ASP A 497 22.79 -2.92 -21.36
CA ASP A 497 24.00 -3.41 -20.67
C ASP A 497 24.94 -2.27 -20.27
N LEU A 498 25.09 -1.25 -21.13
CA LEU A 498 25.89 -0.06 -20.81
C LEU A 498 25.28 0.73 -19.64
N GLY A 499 23.95 0.84 -19.60
CA GLY A 499 23.22 1.44 -18.48
C GLY A 499 23.45 0.69 -17.17
N LEU A 500 23.36 -0.65 -17.19
CA LEU A 500 23.66 -1.49 -16.02
C LEU A 500 25.12 -1.38 -15.58
N HIS A 501 26.05 -1.30 -16.52
CA HIS A 501 27.46 -1.08 -16.20
C HIS A 501 27.67 0.24 -15.45
N TYR A 502 27.05 1.34 -15.91
CA TYR A 502 27.09 2.61 -15.18
C TYR A 502 26.47 2.50 -13.78
N ILE A 503 25.32 1.85 -13.66
CA ILE A 503 24.68 1.59 -12.36
C ILE A 503 25.63 0.83 -11.43
N SER A 504 26.28 -0.23 -11.91
CA SER A 504 27.19 -1.03 -11.10
C SER A 504 28.41 -0.24 -10.58
N LYS A 505 28.89 0.74 -11.35
CA LYS A 505 30.01 1.61 -10.97
C LYS A 505 29.61 2.71 -9.99
N LEU A 506 28.39 3.23 -10.11
CA LEU A 506 27.90 4.36 -9.30
C LEU A 506 27.26 3.90 -7.99
N CYS A 507 26.49 2.82 -8.04
CA CYS A 507 25.73 2.26 -6.94
C CYS A 507 26.51 1.13 -6.27
N VAL A 508 27.71 1.43 -5.75
CA VAL A 508 28.59 0.42 -5.12
C VAL A 508 28.01 -0.21 -3.84
N SER A 509 26.99 0.43 -3.26
CA SER A 509 26.28 -0.06 -2.07
C SER A 509 25.00 -0.84 -2.41
N LEU A 510 24.76 -1.17 -3.69
CA LEU A 510 23.57 -1.87 -4.14
C LEU A 510 23.46 -3.27 -3.50
N CYS A 511 22.36 -3.48 -2.77
CA CYS A 511 22.02 -4.74 -2.12
C CYS A 511 20.86 -5.45 -2.84
N HIS A 512 19.91 -4.68 -3.39
CA HIS A 512 18.73 -5.17 -4.09
C HIS A 512 18.58 -4.52 -5.47
N LEU A 513 18.44 -5.36 -6.49
CA LEU A 513 18.14 -4.94 -7.86
C LEU A 513 16.93 -5.69 -8.41
N ASN A 514 15.93 -4.95 -8.89
CA ASN A 514 14.83 -5.50 -9.68
C ASN A 514 14.87 -4.93 -11.10
N ILE A 515 15.15 -5.79 -12.07
CA ILE A 515 15.17 -5.51 -13.52
C ILE A 515 14.22 -6.45 -14.28
N LYS A 516 13.18 -6.93 -13.59
CA LYS A 516 12.16 -7.80 -14.20
C LYS A 516 11.60 -7.18 -15.47
N GLY A 517 11.55 -7.95 -16.55
CA GLY A 517 11.03 -7.48 -17.84
C GLY A 517 11.90 -6.41 -18.56
N CYS A 518 13.12 -6.12 -18.09
CA CYS A 518 14.10 -5.33 -18.85
C CYS A 518 14.68 -6.14 -20.01
N ILE A 519 13.89 -6.34 -21.07
CA ILE A 519 14.23 -7.23 -22.20
C ILE A 519 15.45 -6.80 -23.02
N SER A 520 15.88 -5.54 -22.91
CA SER A 520 17.04 -4.98 -23.63
C SER A 520 18.38 -5.27 -22.94
N VAL A 521 18.35 -5.85 -21.74
CA VAL A 521 19.53 -6.26 -20.98
C VAL A 521 19.87 -7.72 -21.33
N THR A 522 21.14 -8.00 -21.61
CA THR A 522 21.65 -9.32 -21.95
C THR A 522 22.26 -10.06 -20.75
N ASP A 523 22.46 -11.37 -20.88
CA ASP A 523 23.15 -12.19 -19.87
C ASP A 523 24.56 -11.65 -19.53
N ILE A 524 25.25 -11.05 -20.50
CA ILE A 524 26.59 -10.48 -20.30
C ILE A 524 26.49 -9.29 -19.36
N GLY A 525 25.62 -8.32 -19.66
CA GLY A 525 25.43 -7.13 -18.82
C GLY A 525 24.99 -7.46 -17.39
N ILE A 526 24.14 -8.47 -17.21
CA ILE A 526 23.72 -8.93 -15.87
C ILE A 526 24.89 -9.60 -15.14
N SER A 527 25.66 -10.46 -15.82
CA SER A 527 26.83 -11.13 -15.24
C SER A 527 27.93 -10.15 -14.81
N ASP A 528 28.14 -9.09 -15.61
CA ASP A 528 29.08 -8.01 -15.29
C ASP A 528 28.64 -7.23 -14.05
N LEU A 529 27.34 -6.93 -13.93
CA LEU A 529 26.77 -6.25 -12.75
C LEU A 529 26.89 -7.11 -11.49
N ILE A 530 26.60 -8.41 -11.57
CA ILE A 530 26.73 -9.34 -10.43
C ILE A 530 28.20 -9.40 -9.97
N SER A 531 29.13 -9.46 -10.91
CA SER A 531 30.57 -9.56 -10.61
C SER A 531 31.14 -8.29 -9.98
N THR A 532 30.54 -7.14 -10.25
CA THR A 532 30.98 -5.82 -9.74
C THR A 532 30.28 -5.42 -8.43
N SER A 533 29.01 -5.81 -8.24
CA SER A 533 28.18 -5.42 -7.10
C SER A 533 28.38 -6.32 -5.89
N LYS A 534 29.46 -6.11 -5.13
CA LYS A 534 29.88 -6.99 -4.03
C LYS A 534 28.91 -7.12 -2.85
N LYS A 535 27.97 -6.18 -2.67
CA LYS A 535 26.98 -6.19 -1.58
C LYS A 535 25.62 -6.76 -2.01
N LEU A 536 25.46 -7.12 -3.29
CA LEU A 536 24.21 -7.61 -3.82
C LEU A 536 23.83 -8.93 -3.12
N ASN A 537 22.62 -8.97 -2.57
CA ASN A 537 22.06 -10.16 -1.91
C ASN A 537 20.61 -10.44 -2.36
N SER A 538 20.07 -9.62 -3.25
CA SER A 538 18.69 -9.71 -3.69
C SER A 538 18.60 -9.29 -5.15
N ILE A 539 18.18 -10.21 -6.03
CA ILE A 539 18.04 -9.91 -7.46
C ILE A 539 16.73 -10.46 -8.03
N VAL A 540 16.02 -9.63 -8.77
CA VAL A 540 14.83 -9.99 -9.54
C VAL A 540 15.10 -9.72 -11.02
N VAL A 541 15.26 -10.81 -11.77
CA VAL A 541 15.61 -10.84 -13.20
C VAL A 541 14.56 -11.59 -14.02
N CYS A 542 13.37 -11.81 -13.46
CA CYS A 542 12.30 -12.52 -14.14
C CYS A 542 12.03 -11.94 -15.53
N ASP A 543 11.81 -12.83 -16.50
CA ASP A 543 11.44 -12.47 -17.87
C ASP A 543 12.49 -11.56 -18.56
N THR A 544 13.78 -11.76 -18.24
CA THR A 544 14.96 -11.16 -18.91
C THR A 544 15.81 -12.23 -19.60
N LEU A 545 16.93 -11.82 -20.21
CA LEU A 545 17.92 -12.73 -20.82
C LEU A 545 18.93 -13.35 -19.83
N PHE A 546 18.67 -13.31 -18.52
CA PHE A 546 19.50 -13.99 -17.51
C PHE A 546 19.76 -15.47 -17.87
N GLY A 547 21.03 -15.87 -17.85
CA GLY A 547 21.46 -17.16 -18.38
C GLY A 547 22.71 -17.73 -17.69
N ILE A 548 23.51 -18.47 -18.47
CA ILE A 548 24.63 -19.26 -17.95
C ILE A 548 25.73 -18.37 -17.36
N ASN A 549 26.06 -17.23 -18.00
CA ASN A 549 27.13 -16.36 -17.52
C ASN A 549 26.76 -15.73 -16.19
N SER A 550 25.50 -15.31 -16.03
CA SER A 550 25.01 -14.75 -14.76
C SER A 550 25.01 -15.78 -13.64
N VAL A 551 24.62 -17.03 -13.92
CA VAL A 551 24.72 -18.12 -12.91
C VAL A 551 26.17 -18.39 -12.54
N GLN A 552 27.09 -18.39 -13.50
CA GLN A 552 28.52 -18.54 -13.22
C GLN A 552 29.06 -17.40 -12.35
N ALA A 553 28.63 -16.16 -12.59
CA ALA A 553 28.99 -15.01 -11.76
C ALA A 553 28.47 -15.18 -10.32
N LEU A 554 27.22 -15.63 -10.14
CA LEU A 554 26.63 -15.92 -8.83
C LEU A 554 27.36 -17.05 -8.08
N CYS A 555 27.79 -18.09 -8.79
CA CYS A 555 28.51 -19.23 -8.22
C CYS A 555 30.02 -18.97 -8.06
N SER A 556 30.52 -17.81 -8.48
CA SER A 556 31.93 -17.46 -8.36
C SER A 556 32.30 -17.14 -6.91
N ALA A 557 33.56 -17.42 -6.54
CA ALA A 557 34.05 -17.16 -5.18
C ALA A 557 34.17 -15.65 -4.92
N ILE A 558 33.80 -15.21 -3.72
CA ILE A 558 34.02 -13.84 -3.27
C ILE A 558 35.54 -13.64 -3.16
N SER A 559 36.10 -12.82 -4.05
CA SER A 559 37.52 -12.51 -4.04
C SER A 559 37.83 -11.50 -2.93
N ASP A 560 38.20 -12.00 -1.76
CA ASP A 560 38.97 -11.22 -0.79
C ASP A 560 40.39 -11.03 -1.35
N SER A 561 40.91 -9.81 -1.31
CA SER A 561 42.27 -9.46 -1.70
C SER A 561 43.29 -10.06 -0.73
N GLY A 562 43.44 -11.38 -0.75
CA GLY A 562 44.30 -12.13 0.15
C GLY A 562 44.75 -13.43 -0.51
N ASN A 563 46.02 -13.45 -0.92
CA ASN A 563 46.69 -14.49 -1.66
C ASN A 563 46.60 -15.87 -0.97
N THR A 564 45.63 -16.73 -1.33
CA THR A 564 45.64 -18.16 -0.96
C THR A 564 45.18 -19.03 -2.13
N SER A 565 46.14 -19.47 -2.93
CA SER A 565 45.95 -20.48 -3.98
C SER A 565 45.98 -21.89 -3.38
N SER A 566 44.89 -22.32 -2.73
CA SER A 566 44.50 -23.75 -2.60
C SER A 566 43.27 -23.92 -1.67
N LEU A 567 42.09 -23.49 -2.11
CA LEU A 567 40.84 -23.83 -1.44
C LEU A 567 40.25 -25.12 -2.03
N HIS A 568 39.97 -26.11 -1.16
CA HIS A 568 39.31 -27.37 -1.53
C HIS A 568 37.92 -27.11 -2.14
N SER A 569 37.41 -28.02 -2.96
CA SER A 569 36.11 -27.87 -3.66
C SER A 569 34.90 -27.68 -2.73
N ARG A 570 35.00 -28.09 -1.45
CA ARG A 570 33.98 -27.86 -0.41
C ARG A 570 33.99 -26.42 0.12
N ASP A 571 35.15 -25.80 0.29
CA ASP A 571 35.26 -24.42 0.80
C ASP A 571 34.84 -23.38 -0.26
N LYS A 572 35.03 -23.72 -1.55
CA LYS A 572 34.53 -22.91 -2.68
C LYS A 572 33.00 -22.73 -2.66
N ARG A 573 32.26 -23.74 -2.19
CA ARG A 573 30.78 -23.70 -2.10
C ARG A 573 30.27 -22.86 -0.92
N LEU A 574 31.12 -22.60 0.07
CA LEU A 574 30.78 -21.84 1.28
C LEU A 574 31.06 -20.34 1.14
N ASN A 575 31.77 -19.93 0.07
CA ASN A 575 32.21 -18.54 -0.14
C ASN A 575 31.88 -18.03 -1.54
N SER A 576 30.73 -18.44 -2.07
CA SER A 576 30.22 -17.96 -3.37
C SER A 576 29.39 -16.68 -3.21
N VAL A 577 29.21 -15.88 -4.26
CA VAL A 577 28.33 -14.70 -4.20
C VAL A 577 26.89 -15.10 -3.80
N VAL A 578 26.37 -16.20 -4.37
CA VAL A 578 24.99 -16.68 -4.13
C VAL A 578 24.75 -17.20 -2.71
N SER A 579 25.78 -17.61 -1.96
CA SER A 579 25.57 -18.15 -0.61
C SER A 579 25.04 -17.10 0.37
N ASN A 580 25.22 -15.81 0.07
CA ASN A 580 24.70 -14.68 0.84
C ASN A 580 23.37 -14.13 0.31
N PHE A 581 22.79 -14.71 -0.74
CA PHE A 581 21.56 -14.19 -1.35
C PHE A 581 20.31 -14.55 -0.53
N GLU A 582 19.49 -13.55 -0.23
CA GLU A 582 18.18 -13.70 0.40
C GLU A 582 17.05 -13.83 -0.64
N THR A 583 17.17 -13.19 -1.80
CA THR A 583 16.16 -13.25 -2.87
C THR A 583 16.80 -13.54 -4.22
N LEU A 584 16.28 -14.55 -4.92
CA LEU A 584 16.65 -14.84 -6.29
C LEU A 584 15.40 -15.19 -7.10
N HIS A 585 15.00 -14.27 -7.96
CA HIS A 585 13.84 -14.47 -8.83
C HIS A 585 14.29 -14.45 -10.30
N MET A 586 14.22 -15.60 -10.95
CA MET A 586 14.61 -15.80 -12.35
C MET A 586 13.55 -16.56 -13.14
N GLY A 587 12.28 -16.39 -12.77
CA GLY A 587 11.16 -16.97 -13.48
C GLY A 587 11.09 -16.46 -14.92
N GLY A 588 10.82 -17.34 -15.89
CA GLY A 588 10.75 -17.02 -17.31
C GLY A 588 12.10 -16.96 -18.03
N CYS A 589 13.23 -17.03 -17.31
CA CYS A 589 14.56 -17.00 -17.90
C CYS A 589 14.93 -18.36 -18.52
N GLN A 590 14.77 -18.48 -19.85
CA GLN A 590 15.05 -19.72 -20.60
C GLN A 590 16.53 -19.98 -20.86
N GLY A 591 17.41 -19.00 -20.62
CA GLY A 591 18.85 -19.11 -20.86
C GLY A 591 19.60 -19.96 -19.84
N VAL A 592 18.94 -20.43 -18.78
CA VAL A 592 19.59 -21.16 -17.68
C VAL A 592 19.56 -22.67 -17.92
N SER A 593 20.74 -23.28 -18.06
CA SER A 593 20.86 -24.73 -18.27
C SER A 593 20.54 -25.54 -17.00
N LYS A 594 20.14 -26.81 -17.17
CA LYS A 594 19.89 -27.75 -16.06
C LYS A 594 21.12 -27.94 -15.16
N SER A 595 22.32 -28.01 -15.73
CA SER A 595 23.58 -28.08 -14.99
C SER A 595 23.82 -26.82 -14.16
N SER A 596 23.56 -25.65 -14.74
CA SER A 596 23.69 -24.36 -14.05
C SER A 596 22.71 -24.27 -12.86
N LEU A 597 21.46 -24.74 -13.01
CA LEU A 597 20.50 -24.80 -11.90
C LEU A 597 20.97 -25.73 -10.77
N MET A 598 21.49 -26.91 -11.10
CA MET A 598 22.01 -27.83 -10.08
C MET A 598 23.19 -27.25 -9.31
N GLU A 599 24.09 -26.56 -10.01
CA GLU A 599 25.22 -25.86 -9.38
C GLU A 599 24.74 -24.74 -8.46
N LEU A 600 23.85 -23.89 -8.95
CA LEU A 600 23.28 -22.77 -8.20
C LEU A 600 22.57 -23.22 -6.93
N MET A 601 21.68 -24.22 -7.03
CA MET A 601 20.94 -24.74 -5.87
C MET A 601 21.85 -25.39 -4.82
N SER A 602 23.00 -25.94 -5.23
CA SER A 602 23.96 -26.55 -4.30
C SER A 602 24.74 -25.54 -3.44
N GLN A 603 24.63 -24.24 -3.74
CA GLN A 603 25.37 -23.16 -3.08
C GLN A 603 24.45 -22.15 -2.36
N THR A 604 23.12 -22.24 -2.52
CA THR A 604 22.14 -21.35 -1.88
C THR A 604 21.83 -21.79 -0.45
N GLN A 605 22.19 -20.97 0.55
CA GLN A 605 22.03 -21.31 1.98
C GLN A 605 21.02 -20.43 2.72
N VAL A 606 21.13 -19.10 2.58
CA VAL A 606 20.33 -18.12 3.35
C VAL A 606 19.07 -17.65 2.61
N LEU A 607 18.76 -18.25 1.47
CA LEU A 607 17.70 -17.83 0.57
C LEU A 607 16.33 -17.88 1.24
N LYS A 608 15.63 -16.74 1.26
CA LYS A 608 14.28 -16.57 1.80
C LYS A 608 13.22 -16.58 0.70
N SER A 609 13.54 -16.13 -0.51
CA SER A 609 12.57 -16.03 -1.60
C SER A 609 13.15 -16.47 -2.93
N LEU A 610 12.51 -17.47 -3.54
CA LEU A 610 12.99 -18.14 -4.76
C LEU A 610 11.86 -18.27 -5.79
N CYS A 611 12.05 -17.65 -6.96
CA CYS A 611 11.16 -17.84 -8.11
C CYS A 611 11.93 -18.48 -9.27
N LEU A 612 11.47 -19.68 -9.64
CA LEU A 612 11.98 -20.54 -10.70
C LEU A 612 10.91 -20.82 -11.77
N ARG A 613 9.82 -20.04 -11.76
CA ARG A 613 8.66 -20.23 -12.63
C ARG A 613 9.07 -20.39 -14.10
N GLY A 614 8.57 -21.41 -14.77
CA GLY A 614 8.76 -21.56 -16.22
C GLY A 614 10.22 -21.76 -16.65
N THR A 615 11.13 -22.10 -15.74
CA THR A 615 12.50 -22.51 -16.07
C THR A 615 12.56 -24.00 -16.37
N ASP A 616 13.70 -24.48 -16.90
CA ASP A 616 13.98 -25.90 -17.14
C ASP A 616 14.34 -26.68 -15.84
N LEU A 617 13.72 -26.32 -14.72
CA LEU A 617 13.97 -26.92 -13.41
C LEU A 617 13.67 -28.43 -13.41
N ILE A 618 14.58 -29.18 -12.79
CA ILE A 618 14.52 -30.64 -12.63
C ILE A 618 14.63 -31.02 -11.15
N ASP A 619 14.10 -32.19 -10.78
CA ASP A 619 14.10 -32.71 -9.41
C ASP A 619 15.48 -32.69 -8.75
N GLN A 620 16.52 -33.09 -9.48
CA GLN A 620 17.89 -33.13 -8.95
C GLN A 620 18.39 -31.76 -8.47
N ALA A 621 17.94 -30.67 -9.09
CA ALA A 621 18.30 -29.33 -8.65
C ALA A 621 17.67 -29.01 -7.28
N LEU A 622 16.41 -29.39 -7.05
CA LEU A 622 15.75 -29.21 -5.75
C LEU A 622 16.29 -30.15 -4.67
N TYR A 623 16.67 -31.38 -5.01
CA TYR A 623 17.36 -32.25 -4.04
C TYR A 623 18.73 -31.70 -3.62
N ASN A 624 19.39 -30.93 -4.50
CA ASN A 624 20.63 -30.23 -4.17
C ASN A 624 20.42 -28.95 -3.36
N PHE A 625 19.18 -28.47 -3.19
CA PHE A 625 18.91 -27.29 -2.40
C PHE A 625 19.20 -27.56 -0.92
N VAL A 626 20.13 -26.81 -0.35
CA VAL A 626 20.60 -26.97 1.04
C VAL A 626 20.01 -25.94 2.02
N GLY A 627 19.30 -24.93 1.51
CA GLY A 627 18.73 -23.85 2.32
C GLY A 627 17.55 -24.31 3.20
N SER A 628 17.44 -23.71 4.39
CA SER A 628 16.40 -23.98 5.39
C SER A 628 15.60 -22.75 5.82
N SER A 629 15.84 -21.60 5.19
CA SER A 629 15.26 -20.29 5.54
C SER A 629 14.18 -19.81 4.55
N LEU A 630 13.72 -20.69 3.65
CA LEU A 630 12.84 -20.31 2.56
C LEU A 630 11.43 -19.96 3.08
N GLU A 631 11.00 -18.74 2.78
CA GLU A 631 9.69 -18.19 3.08
C GLU A 631 8.76 -18.17 1.86
N MET A 632 9.31 -18.02 0.65
CA MET A 632 8.55 -18.04 -0.60
C MET A 632 9.24 -18.93 -1.64
N LEU A 633 8.46 -19.84 -2.24
CA LEU A 633 8.88 -20.68 -3.35
C LEU A 633 7.86 -20.62 -4.49
N ASP A 634 8.30 -20.21 -5.67
CA ASP A 634 7.53 -20.32 -6.92
C ASP A 634 8.25 -21.23 -7.91
N ILE A 635 7.67 -22.41 -8.16
CA ILE A 635 8.10 -23.39 -9.14
C ILE A 635 7.05 -23.57 -10.24
N SER A 636 6.11 -22.66 -10.40
CA SER A 636 4.99 -22.83 -11.34
C SER A 636 5.47 -23.04 -12.78
N ASN A 637 4.73 -23.77 -13.60
CA ASN A 637 5.11 -24.10 -14.99
C ASN A 637 6.45 -24.85 -15.14
N THR A 638 6.82 -25.69 -14.17
CA THR A 638 8.03 -26.53 -14.24
C THR A 638 7.69 -28.03 -14.29
N LYS A 639 8.70 -28.90 -14.38
CA LYS A 639 8.53 -30.37 -14.49
C LYS A 639 8.87 -31.12 -13.21
N ILE A 640 8.67 -30.49 -12.06
CA ILE A 640 9.08 -31.02 -10.76
C ILE A 640 8.10 -32.09 -10.26
N SER A 641 8.62 -33.17 -9.70
CA SER A 641 7.82 -34.20 -9.05
C SER A 641 7.40 -33.80 -7.64
N ILE A 642 6.36 -34.48 -7.15
CA ILE A 642 5.88 -34.31 -5.78
C ILE A 642 6.94 -34.63 -4.72
N ALA A 643 7.82 -35.60 -4.99
CA ALA A 643 8.87 -36.01 -4.07
C ALA A 643 9.92 -34.91 -3.87
N ALA A 644 10.33 -34.25 -4.96
CA ALA A 644 11.28 -33.14 -4.91
C ALA A 644 10.69 -31.91 -4.21
N LEU A 645 9.40 -31.61 -4.46
CA LEU A 645 8.70 -30.53 -3.78
C LEU A 645 8.58 -30.80 -2.27
N ALA A 646 8.18 -32.02 -1.88
CA ALA A 646 8.07 -32.41 -0.48
C ALA A 646 9.43 -32.32 0.26
N TYR A 647 10.53 -32.69 -0.40
CA TYR A 647 11.89 -32.57 0.14
C TYR A 647 12.22 -31.13 0.55
N VAL A 648 11.99 -30.15 -0.35
CA VAL A 648 12.27 -28.74 -0.07
C VAL A 648 11.37 -28.20 1.03
N ILE A 649 10.07 -28.52 0.98
CA ILE A 649 9.11 -28.08 2.01
C ILE A 649 9.50 -28.64 3.37
N GLN A 650 9.91 -29.91 3.46
CA GLN A 650 10.29 -30.55 4.73
C GLN A 650 11.44 -29.78 5.41
N GLY A 651 12.43 -29.31 4.65
CA GLY A 651 13.57 -28.55 5.15
C GLY A 651 13.28 -27.09 5.52
N ASN A 652 12.11 -26.54 5.15
CA ASN A 652 11.80 -25.12 5.26
C ASN A 652 10.50 -24.88 6.03
N SER A 653 10.61 -24.75 7.35
CA SER A 653 9.44 -24.60 8.24
C SER A 653 8.80 -23.21 8.23
N SER A 654 9.54 -22.20 7.76
CA SER A 654 9.12 -20.80 7.74
C SER A 654 8.34 -20.40 6.48
N LEU A 655 7.98 -21.37 5.63
CA LEU A 655 7.31 -21.14 4.36
C LEU A 655 5.95 -20.44 4.55
N LYS A 656 5.78 -19.29 3.91
CA LYS A 656 4.58 -18.45 3.90
C LYS A 656 3.87 -18.43 2.54
N CYS A 657 4.61 -18.61 1.45
CA CYS A 657 4.07 -18.57 0.09
C CYS A 657 4.60 -19.76 -0.71
N LEU A 658 3.69 -20.52 -1.31
CA LEU A 658 4.03 -21.64 -2.18
C LEU A 658 3.23 -21.58 -3.48
N LYS A 659 3.93 -21.46 -4.60
CA LYS A 659 3.35 -21.45 -5.94
C LYS A 659 3.88 -22.64 -6.75
N ALA A 660 2.98 -23.54 -7.11
CA ALA A 660 3.28 -24.75 -7.88
C ALA A 660 2.16 -25.03 -8.89
N ARG A 661 1.69 -23.97 -9.55
CA ARG A 661 0.69 -24.02 -10.61
C ARG A 661 1.25 -24.74 -11.85
N ASP A 662 0.40 -25.47 -12.58
CA ASP A 662 0.71 -26.04 -13.90
C ASP A 662 1.94 -26.98 -13.94
N CYS A 663 2.35 -27.51 -12.78
CA CYS A 663 3.41 -28.50 -12.66
C CYS A 663 2.86 -29.92 -12.90
N ARG A 664 2.84 -30.36 -14.15
CA ARG A 664 2.18 -31.62 -14.56
C ARG A 664 2.71 -32.87 -13.84
N ASN A 665 3.98 -32.88 -13.43
CA ASN A 665 4.62 -34.00 -12.74
C ASN A 665 4.30 -34.09 -11.23
N LEU A 666 3.55 -33.12 -10.68
CA LEU A 666 3.02 -33.24 -9.32
C LEU A 666 1.91 -34.29 -9.21
N PHE A 667 1.32 -34.68 -10.34
CA PHE A 667 0.38 -35.79 -10.43
C PHE A 667 1.02 -36.91 -11.28
N PRO A 668 1.47 -38.02 -10.68
CA PRO A 668 2.05 -39.12 -11.44
C PRO A 668 0.99 -39.74 -12.35
N VAL A 669 1.26 -39.76 -13.66
CA VAL A 669 0.50 -40.59 -14.62
C VAL A 669 1.07 -42.01 -14.53
N ASP A 670 1.02 -42.64 -13.36
CA ASP A 670 1.22 -44.08 -13.29
C ASP A 670 -0.07 -44.73 -13.78
N ASN A 671 0.08 -45.46 -14.88
CA ASN A 671 -0.95 -46.15 -15.64
C ASN A 671 -2.16 -46.58 -14.79
N CYS A 672 -3.34 -46.15 -15.22
CA CYS A 672 -4.62 -46.76 -14.87
C CYS A 672 -4.67 -48.22 -15.35
N THR A 673 -3.92 -49.12 -14.72
CA THR A 673 -4.14 -50.56 -14.73
C THR A 673 -3.50 -51.14 -13.48
N GLU A 674 -4.35 -51.50 -12.52
CA GLU A 674 -4.10 -52.42 -11.40
C GLU A 674 -3.19 -51.92 -10.26
N ILE A 675 -3.75 -51.14 -9.32
CA ILE A 675 -3.19 -51.03 -7.96
C ILE A 675 -3.86 -52.11 -7.10
N ARG A 676 -3.07 -53.12 -6.70
CA ARG A 676 -3.29 -53.81 -5.42
C ARG A 676 -2.74 -52.93 -4.32
N GLU A 677 -3.57 -52.75 -3.29
CA GLU A 677 -3.28 -52.10 -2.02
C GLU A 677 -1.88 -52.46 -1.49
N SER A 678 -1.09 -51.46 -1.13
CA SER A 678 0.09 -51.63 -0.27
C SER A 678 0.23 -50.44 0.68
N ASP A 679 0.52 -50.76 1.94
CA ASP A 679 0.43 -49.95 3.17
C ASP A 679 1.45 -48.78 3.29
N PHE A 680 1.68 -48.00 2.22
CA PHE A 680 2.50 -46.79 2.28
C PHE A 680 1.63 -45.55 2.01
N PRO A 681 1.72 -44.48 2.84
CA PRO A 681 1.07 -43.22 2.53
C PRO A 681 1.48 -42.79 1.12
N SER A 682 0.49 -42.49 0.27
CA SER A 682 0.80 -41.97 -1.06
C SER A 682 1.70 -40.73 -0.93
N LEU A 683 2.63 -40.51 -1.85
CA LEU A 683 3.53 -39.34 -1.81
C LEU A 683 2.76 -38.00 -1.67
N HIS A 684 1.50 -37.97 -2.11
CA HIS A 684 0.55 -36.88 -1.89
C HIS A 684 0.19 -36.66 -0.42
N GLU A 685 -0.13 -37.72 0.34
CA GLU A 685 -0.40 -37.60 1.78
C GLU A 685 0.81 -37.05 2.53
N LYS A 686 2.02 -37.46 2.15
CA LYS A 686 3.25 -36.94 2.76
C LYS A 686 3.41 -35.45 2.51
N LEU A 687 3.22 -34.98 1.27
CA LEU A 687 3.29 -33.54 0.95
C LEU A 687 2.27 -32.74 1.77
N HIS A 688 1.01 -33.19 1.77
CA HIS A 688 -0.06 -32.48 2.47
C HIS A 688 0.14 -32.50 3.99
N ALA A 689 0.65 -33.60 4.56
CA ALA A 689 1.04 -33.65 5.96
C ALA A 689 2.16 -32.66 6.29
N GLU A 690 3.19 -32.52 5.43
CA GLU A 690 4.24 -31.52 5.64
C GLU A 690 3.72 -30.09 5.54
N LEU A 691 2.80 -29.81 4.62
CA LEU A 691 2.15 -28.52 4.48
C LEU A 691 1.19 -28.22 5.65
N GLY A 692 0.44 -29.22 6.13
CA GLY A 692 -0.47 -29.08 7.26
C GLY A 692 0.23 -28.73 8.58
N LYS A 693 1.53 -29.04 8.70
CA LYS A 693 2.38 -28.62 9.83
C LYS A 693 2.71 -27.12 9.81
N ARG A 694 2.45 -26.39 8.72
CA ARG A 694 2.86 -24.98 8.55
C ARG A 694 1.80 -24.06 9.15
N LYS A 695 2.15 -23.33 10.21
CA LYS A 695 1.20 -22.45 10.94
C LYS A 695 1.14 -21.01 10.42
N ARG A 696 1.87 -20.69 9.33
CA ARG A 696 2.05 -19.32 8.83
C ARG A 696 1.91 -19.24 7.31
N LEU A 697 1.20 -20.20 6.70
CA LEU A 697 1.02 -20.24 5.25
C LEU A 697 -0.02 -19.17 4.88
N GLU A 698 0.42 -18.15 4.15
CA GLU A 698 -0.38 -16.97 3.79
C GLU A 698 -0.87 -17.05 2.33
N GLU A 699 -0.11 -17.67 1.43
CA GLU A 699 -0.46 -17.78 0.01
C GLU A 699 -0.17 -19.18 -0.55
N ILE A 700 -1.12 -19.70 -1.32
CA ILE A 700 -0.99 -20.98 -2.01
C ILE A 700 -1.48 -20.86 -3.45
N GLU A 701 -0.67 -21.31 -4.40
CA GLU A 701 -1.09 -21.58 -5.76
C GLU A 701 -0.80 -23.04 -6.17
N PHE A 702 -1.82 -23.81 -6.54
CA PHE A 702 -1.68 -25.20 -6.97
C PHE A 702 -2.49 -25.52 -8.21
N GLY A 703 -2.07 -26.53 -8.97
CA GLY A 703 -2.83 -27.11 -10.08
C GLY A 703 -2.92 -28.63 -9.92
N TRP A 704 -2.42 -29.35 -10.94
CA TRP A 704 -2.29 -30.81 -10.97
C TRP A 704 -1.91 -31.44 -9.63
N GLY A 705 -2.71 -32.39 -9.16
CA GLY A 705 -2.46 -33.17 -7.94
C GLY A 705 -3.02 -32.58 -6.64
N PHE A 706 -3.57 -31.37 -6.67
CA PHE A 706 -4.26 -30.76 -5.54
C PHE A 706 -5.76 -31.09 -5.58
N SER A 707 -6.34 -31.66 -4.51
CA SER A 707 -7.70 -32.20 -4.51
C SER A 707 -8.48 -31.96 -3.21
N SER A 708 -9.78 -32.28 -3.18
CA SER A 708 -10.63 -32.18 -1.97
C SER A 708 -10.06 -32.93 -0.75
N PHE A 709 -9.41 -34.08 -0.97
CA PHE A 709 -8.79 -34.88 0.09
C PHE A 709 -7.63 -34.14 0.76
N SER A 710 -6.85 -33.38 -0.02
CA SER A 710 -5.75 -32.56 0.53
C SER A 710 -6.29 -31.46 1.45
N PHE A 711 -7.43 -30.87 1.11
CA PHE A 711 -8.01 -29.75 1.84
C PHE A 711 -8.27 -30.08 3.32
N SER A 712 -8.75 -31.29 3.62
CA SER A 712 -8.99 -31.74 5.00
C SER A 712 -7.71 -31.88 5.83
N SER A 713 -6.63 -32.42 5.24
CA SER A 713 -5.34 -32.57 5.91
C SER A 713 -4.59 -31.24 6.11
N LEU A 714 -4.96 -30.21 5.35
CA LEU A 714 -4.32 -28.90 5.36
C LEU A 714 -5.01 -27.88 6.28
N GLU A 715 -6.16 -28.22 6.86
CA GLU A 715 -7.01 -27.30 7.64
C GLU A 715 -6.24 -26.43 8.66
N PRO A 716 -5.30 -26.96 9.49
CA PRO A 716 -4.55 -26.13 10.44
C PRO A 716 -3.66 -25.07 9.78
N ALA A 717 -3.14 -25.34 8.59
CA ALA A 717 -2.29 -24.42 7.84
C ALA A 717 -3.10 -23.38 7.06
N LEU A 718 -4.34 -23.70 6.71
CA LEU A 718 -5.22 -22.87 5.90
C LEU A 718 -5.87 -21.72 6.68
N MET A 719 -5.91 -21.80 8.01
CA MET A 719 -6.47 -20.74 8.88
C MET A 719 -5.76 -19.39 8.76
N SER A 720 -4.47 -19.37 8.38
CA SER A 720 -3.68 -18.15 8.15
C SER A 720 -3.69 -17.68 6.70
N LEU A 721 -4.40 -18.38 5.81
CA LEU A 721 -4.34 -18.13 4.38
C LEU A 721 -5.08 -16.86 3.99
N LYS A 722 -4.40 -15.99 3.24
CA LYS A 722 -4.93 -14.75 2.66
C LYS A 722 -5.20 -14.89 1.17
N ALA A 723 -4.46 -15.74 0.46
CA ALA A 723 -4.61 -15.93 -0.97
C ALA A 723 -4.62 -17.41 -1.37
N ILE A 724 -5.64 -17.80 -2.14
CA ILE A 724 -5.75 -19.12 -2.75
C ILE A 724 -5.95 -19.01 -4.26
N ASN A 725 -5.13 -19.75 -5.01
CA ASN A 725 -5.20 -19.80 -6.45
C ASN A 725 -5.15 -21.24 -6.97
N ILE A 726 -6.27 -21.74 -7.47
CA ILE A 726 -6.36 -23.08 -8.03
C ILE A 726 -6.30 -22.99 -9.55
N GLY A 727 -5.24 -23.54 -10.13
CA GLY A 727 -4.97 -23.61 -11.56
C GLY A 727 -5.43 -24.93 -12.19
N LEU A 728 -5.01 -25.14 -13.44
CA LEU A 728 -5.37 -26.32 -14.22
C LEU A 728 -4.93 -27.62 -13.52
N GLY A 729 -5.82 -28.61 -13.50
CA GLY A 729 -5.57 -29.93 -12.89
C GLY A 729 -5.81 -30.02 -11.37
N GLY A 730 -6.15 -28.91 -10.70
CA GLY A 730 -6.59 -28.92 -9.30
C GLY A 730 -8.11 -29.15 -9.19
N THR A 731 -8.58 -29.87 -8.16
CA THR A 731 -10.01 -30.18 -7.97
C THR A 731 -10.43 -30.14 -6.50
N LEU A 732 -10.90 -28.98 -6.01
CA LEU A 732 -11.32 -28.85 -4.61
C LEU A 732 -12.64 -29.59 -4.30
N GLY A 733 -13.48 -29.87 -5.29
CA GLY A 733 -14.82 -30.45 -5.09
C GLY A 733 -15.80 -29.47 -4.41
N GLU A 734 -17.09 -29.71 -4.60
CA GLU A 734 -18.13 -28.77 -4.14
C GLU A 734 -18.16 -28.63 -2.61
N ASP A 735 -17.98 -29.72 -1.86
CA ASP A 735 -18.03 -29.72 -0.39
C ASP A 735 -16.86 -28.96 0.25
N ALA A 736 -15.65 -29.01 -0.34
CA ALA A 736 -14.53 -28.24 0.18
C ALA A 736 -14.71 -26.74 -0.13
N LEU A 737 -15.18 -26.40 -1.33
CA LEU A 737 -15.47 -25.01 -1.71
C LEU A 737 -16.57 -24.39 -0.83
N LYS A 738 -17.61 -25.16 -0.46
CA LYS A 738 -18.63 -24.71 0.50
C LYS A 738 -18.06 -24.39 1.88
N ARG A 739 -17.08 -25.16 2.34
CA ARG A 739 -16.41 -24.97 3.65
C ARG A 739 -15.24 -23.98 3.62
N LEU A 740 -14.78 -23.57 2.42
CA LEU A 740 -13.63 -22.69 2.24
C LEU A 740 -13.69 -21.43 3.12
N PRO A 741 -14.83 -20.69 3.22
CA PRO A 741 -14.88 -19.51 4.07
C PRO A 741 -14.73 -19.79 5.57
N ALA A 742 -15.15 -20.97 6.03
CA ALA A 742 -15.03 -21.36 7.43
C ALA A 742 -13.59 -21.80 7.79
N VAL A 743 -12.92 -22.46 6.84
CA VAL A 743 -11.52 -22.93 7.01
C VAL A 743 -10.51 -21.81 6.78
N CYS A 744 -10.79 -20.85 5.90
CA CYS A 744 -9.87 -19.76 5.55
C CYS A 744 -10.56 -18.38 5.74
N PRO A 745 -10.86 -17.96 6.98
CA PRO A 745 -11.64 -16.74 7.23
C PRO A 745 -10.90 -15.44 6.87
N LEU A 746 -9.57 -15.50 6.71
CA LEU A 746 -8.71 -14.35 6.41
C LEU A 746 -8.48 -14.14 4.91
N LEU A 747 -9.20 -14.87 4.04
CA LEU A 747 -9.02 -14.76 2.59
C LEU A 747 -9.35 -13.36 2.06
N GLU A 748 -8.36 -12.81 1.36
CA GLU A 748 -8.43 -11.55 0.61
C GLU A 748 -8.45 -11.82 -0.91
N THR A 749 -7.91 -12.95 -1.37
CA THR A 749 -7.84 -13.32 -2.79
C THR A 749 -8.29 -14.75 -3.03
N ILE A 750 -9.26 -14.92 -3.93
CA ILE A 750 -9.71 -16.22 -4.44
C ILE A 750 -9.65 -16.20 -5.97
N ILE A 751 -8.84 -17.10 -6.53
CA ILE A 751 -8.74 -17.31 -7.97
C ILE A 751 -8.96 -18.80 -8.27
N LEU A 752 -10.03 -19.11 -9.00
CA LEU A 752 -10.42 -20.48 -9.31
C LEU A 752 -10.44 -20.68 -10.83
N HIS A 753 -9.69 -21.67 -11.30
CA HIS A 753 -9.70 -22.10 -12.69
C HIS A 753 -10.30 -23.49 -12.81
N PHE A 754 -11.19 -23.70 -13.79
CA PHE A 754 -11.72 -25.02 -14.14
C PHE A 754 -12.38 -25.78 -12.97
N GLN A 755 -12.94 -25.07 -11.99
CA GLN A 755 -13.65 -25.68 -10.86
C GLN A 755 -15.14 -25.86 -11.17
N VAL A 756 -15.79 -26.79 -10.48
CA VAL A 756 -17.26 -26.89 -10.48
C VAL A 756 -17.79 -26.01 -9.35
N ILE A 757 -18.62 -25.02 -9.69
CA ILE A 757 -19.11 -23.98 -8.79
C ILE A 757 -20.63 -23.87 -8.96
N SER A 758 -21.33 -23.71 -7.84
CA SER A 758 -22.77 -23.48 -7.75
C SER A 758 -23.06 -22.15 -7.04
N ASP A 759 -24.27 -21.62 -7.21
CA ASP A 759 -24.70 -20.37 -6.57
C ASP A 759 -24.42 -20.32 -5.06
N ILE A 760 -24.67 -21.43 -4.36
CA ILE A 760 -24.47 -21.52 -2.91
C ILE A 760 -23.01 -21.28 -2.50
N ILE A 761 -22.03 -21.69 -3.32
CA ILE A 761 -20.60 -21.47 -3.02
C ILE A 761 -20.28 -19.98 -3.07
N VAL A 762 -20.69 -19.30 -4.14
CA VAL A 762 -20.41 -17.87 -4.32
C VAL A 762 -21.13 -17.04 -3.26
N MET A 763 -22.39 -17.39 -2.95
CA MET A 763 -23.15 -16.75 -1.86
C MET A 763 -22.46 -16.92 -0.50
N ASN A 764 -21.96 -18.12 -0.18
CA ASN A 764 -21.23 -18.37 1.08
C ASN A 764 -19.94 -17.56 1.17
N ILE A 765 -19.19 -17.46 0.07
CA ILE A 765 -17.97 -16.64 -0.05
C ILE A 765 -18.31 -15.17 0.21
N ALA A 766 -19.29 -14.61 -0.52
CA ALA A 766 -19.70 -13.21 -0.39
C ALA A 766 -20.26 -12.88 1.01
N ALA A 767 -21.00 -13.81 1.62
CA ALA A 767 -21.58 -13.62 2.93
C ALA A 767 -20.53 -13.64 4.05
N SER A 768 -19.52 -14.51 3.95
CA SER A 768 -18.60 -14.80 5.07
C SER A 768 -17.27 -14.03 4.98
N LEU A 769 -16.70 -13.85 3.79
CA LEU A 769 -15.37 -13.27 3.61
C LEU A 769 -15.43 -11.76 3.41
N LYS A 770 -15.55 -11.01 4.51
CA LYS A 770 -15.70 -9.55 4.49
C LYS A 770 -14.45 -8.80 4.01
N ASN A 771 -13.29 -9.43 4.08
CA ASN A 771 -12.01 -8.87 3.63
C ASN A 771 -11.66 -9.26 2.19
N LEU A 772 -12.55 -9.96 1.46
CA LEU A 772 -12.27 -10.39 0.09
C LEU A 772 -12.13 -9.18 -0.84
N GLN A 773 -10.95 -9.04 -1.45
CA GLN A 773 -10.59 -7.96 -2.37
C GLN A 773 -10.56 -8.44 -3.82
N VAL A 774 -10.21 -9.70 -4.07
CA VAL A 774 -10.08 -10.28 -5.41
C VAL A 774 -10.90 -11.56 -5.52
N LEU A 775 -11.84 -11.57 -6.47
CA LEU A 775 -12.58 -12.77 -6.87
C LEU A 775 -12.42 -12.99 -8.37
N ALA A 776 -11.77 -14.09 -8.75
CA ALA A 776 -11.62 -14.50 -10.13
C ALA A 776 -12.16 -15.92 -10.33
N LEU A 777 -13.17 -16.04 -11.18
CA LEU A 777 -13.76 -17.31 -11.61
C LEU A 777 -13.48 -17.47 -13.10
N CYS A 778 -12.55 -18.36 -13.42
CA CYS A 778 -12.04 -18.52 -14.78
C CYS A 778 -12.35 -19.92 -15.31
N TYR A 779 -13.12 -20.00 -16.39
CA TYR A 779 -13.49 -21.26 -17.04
C TYR A 779 -14.10 -22.29 -16.07
N CYS A 780 -14.79 -21.82 -15.03
CA CYS A 780 -15.48 -22.67 -14.07
C CYS A 780 -16.82 -23.14 -14.65
N PHE A 781 -17.30 -24.30 -14.20
CA PHE A 781 -18.52 -24.95 -14.69
C PHE A 781 -19.56 -25.04 -13.56
N GLY A 782 -20.84 -25.12 -13.91
CA GLY A 782 -21.94 -25.32 -12.97
C GLY A 782 -22.98 -24.22 -13.02
N ASP A 783 -24.01 -24.36 -12.18
CA ASP A 783 -25.17 -23.46 -12.16
C ASP A 783 -24.84 -22.22 -11.33
N ILE A 784 -24.16 -21.26 -11.97
CA ILE A 784 -24.00 -19.89 -11.47
C ILE A 784 -25.08 -19.05 -12.15
N SER A 785 -25.90 -18.38 -11.34
CA SER A 785 -26.90 -17.39 -11.75
C SER A 785 -26.61 -16.04 -11.07
N MET A 786 -27.41 -15.01 -11.35
CA MET A 786 -27.28 -13.74 -10.63
C MET A 786 -27.56 -13.83 -9.14
N SER A 787 -28.20 -14.90 -8.65
CA SER A 787 -28.43 -15.06 -7.22
C SER A 787 -27.10 -15.07 -6.42
N SER A 788 -26.03 -15.58 -7.02
CA SER A 788 -24.65 -15.55 -6.51
C SER A 788 -24.16 -14.17 -6.06
N PHE A 789 -24.57 -13.11 -6.76
CA PHE A 789 -23.99 -11.76 -6.61
C PHE A 789 -24.95 -10.75 -5.95
N LYS A 790 -26.04 -11.23 -5.34
CA LYS A 790 -26.99 -10.36 -4.64
C LYS A 790 -26.49 -9.86 -3.29
N PHE A 791 -25.44 -10.49 -2.73
CA PHE A 791 -24.88 -10.09 -1.45
C PHE A 791 -23.87 -8.94 -1.63
N PRO A 792 -23.95 -7.87 -0.81
CA PRO A 792 -22.99 -6.78 -0.88
C PRO A 792 -21.56 -7.23 -0.57
N MET A 793 -20.62 -6.97 -1.48
CA MET A 793 -19.19 -7.24 -1.34
C MET A 793 -18.40 -5.93 -1.28
N GLN A 794 -18.41 -5.28 -0.13
CA GLN A 794 -17.92 -3.90 0.04
C GLN A 794 -16.40 -3.76 -0.12
N SER A 795 -15.64 -4.80 0.19
CA SER A 795 -14.17 -4.81 0.10
C SER A 795 -13.66 -5.21 -1.28
N LEU A 796 -14.53 -5.75 -2.16
CA LEU A 796 -14.12 -6.27 -3.45
C LEU A 796 -13.61 -5.12 -4.34
N ARG A 797 -12.39 -5.26 -4.84
CA ARG A 797 -11.71 -4.32 -5.73
C ARG A 797 -11.53 -4.90 -7.13
N LYS A 798 -11.41 -6.22 -7.25
CA LYS A 798 -11.18 -6.91 -8.53
C LYS A 798 -12.15 -8.06 -8.72
N LEU A 799 -12.87 -8.01 -9.82
CA LEU A 799 -13.81 -9.05 -10.24
C LEU A 799 -13.44 -9.51 -11.65
N ARG A 800 -13.16 -10.81 -11.77
CA ARG A 800 -12.86 -11.46 -13.05
C ARG A 800 -13.81 -12.63 -13.27
N LEU A 801 -14.60 -12.57 -14.33
CA LEU A 801 -15.56 -13.59 -14.72
C LEU A 801 -15.24 -14.00 -16.16
N GLU A 802 -14.50 -15.10 -16.31
CA GLU A 802 -14.07 -15.59 -17.61
C GLU A 802 -14.83 -16.85 -18.01
N ARG A 803 -15.70 -16.75 -19.02
CA ARG A 803 -16.56 -17.84 -19.54
C ARG A 803 -17.42 -18.55 -18.50
N VAL A 804 -17.79 -17.85 -17.42
CA VAL A 804 -18.65 -18.38 -16.33
C VAL A 804 -20.08 -17.83 -16.38
N THR A 805 -20.29 -16.68 -17.01
CA THR A 805 -21.58 -15.97 -17.02
C THR A 805 -22.04 -15.64 -18.45
N PRO A 806 -22.19 -16.64 -19.35
CA PRO A 806 -22.59 -16.39 -20.74
C PRO A 806 -24.03 -15.84 -20.87
N TRP A 807 -24.85 -16.04 -19.84
CA TRP A 807 -26.24 -15.60 -19.71
C TRP A 807 -26.37 -14.17 -19.16
N MET A 808 -25.28 -13.50 -18.78
CA MET A 808 -25.35 -12.18 -18.14
C MET A 808 -25.89 -11.12 -19.10
N THR A 809 -26.92 -10.40 -18.63
CA THR A 809 -27.60 -9.31 -19.32
C THR A 809 -27.22 -7.95 -18.72
N ASN A 810 -27.73 -6.86 -19.32
CA ASN A 810 -27.53 -5.52 -18.80
C ASN A 810 -28.20 -5.30 -17.42
N ASP A 811 -29.37 -5.90 -17.20
CA ASP A 811 -30.06 -5.83 -15.90
C ASP A 811 -29.23 -6.48 -14.79
N ASP A 812 -28.53 -7.57 -15.14
CA ASP A 812 -27.61 -8.26 -14.24
C ASP A 812 -26.38 -7.41 -13.90
N LEU A 813 -25.84 -6.66 -14.87
CA LEU A 813 -24.79 -5.66 -14.62
C LEU A 813 -25.26 -4.56 -13.65
N VAL A 814 -26.50 -4.09 -13.77
CA VAL A 814 -27.07 -3.12 -12.81
C VAL A 814 -27.07 -3.70 -11.40
N VAL A 815 -27.46 -4.96 -11.24
CA VAL A 815 -27.39 -5.65 -9.93
C VAL A 815 -25.96 -5.76 -9.42
N LEU A 816 -24.98 -6.06 -10.28
CA LEU A 816 -23.57 -6.12 -9.90
C LEU A 816 -23.04 -4.77 -9.41
N THR A 817 -23.32 -3.69 -10.14
CA THR A 817 -22.88 -2.33 -9.77
C THR A 817 -23.44 -1.89 -8.42
N GLN A 818 -24.67 -2.30 -8.08
CA GLN A 818 -25.29 -1.99 -6.79
C GLN A 818 -24.63 -2.72 -5.61
N ASN A 819 -24.17 -3.97 -5.82
CA ASN A 819 -23.63 -4.85 -4.77
C ASN A 819 -22.09 -4.80 -4.65
N CYS A 820 -21.38 -4.41 -5.71
CA CYS A 820 -19.91 -4.35 -5.78
C CYS A 820 -19.41 -2.92 -6.00
N ARG A 821 -19.81 -1.97 -5.14
CA ARG A 821 -19.65 -0.51 -5.41
C ARG A 821 -18.21 0.01 -5.50
N ASN A 822 -17.26 -0.67 -4.87
CA ASN A 822 -15.86 -0.20 -4.79
C ASN A 822 -14.93 -0.89 -5.80
N LEU A 823 -15.48 -1.42 -6.90
CA LEU A 823 -14.69 -2.13 -7.90
C LEU A 823 -13.72 -1.16 -8.62
N ALA A 824 -12.45 -1.57 -8.71
CA ALA A 824 -11.39 -0.85 -9.42
C ALA A 824 -10.94 -1.59 -10.70
N GLU A 825 -11.10 -2.91 -10.74
CA GLU A 825 -10.77 -3.74 -11.90
C GLU A 825 -11.91 -4.69 -12.25
N LEU A 826 -12.39 -4.61 -13.50
CA LEU A 826 -13.42 -5.49 -14.04
C LEU A 826 -12.88 -6.25 -15.25
N SER A 827 -13.03 -7.57 -15.25
CA SER A 827 -12.70 -8.42 -16.39
C SER A 827 -13.84 -9.37 -16.69
N LEU A 828 -14.40 -9.27 -17.89
CA LEU A 828 -15.49 -10.10 -18.39
C LEU A 828 -15.06 -10.74 -19.71
N LEU A 829 -15.15 -12.07 -19.78
CA LEU A 829 -14.91 -12.82 -21.01
C LEU A 829 -16.11 -13.72 -21.32
N GLY A 830 -16.64 -13.63 -22.55
CA GLY A 830 -17.69 -14.51 -23.05
C GLY A 830 -19.12 -14.18 -22.58
N CYS A 831 -19.37 -12.95 -22.12
CA CYS A 831 -20.70 -12.50 -21.71
C CYS A 831 -21.54 -12.09 -22.93
N SER A 832 -22.05 -13.09 -23.66
CA SER A 832 -22.53 -12.92 -25.03
C SER A 832 -23.87 -12.18 -25.22
N LEU A 833 -24.63 -11.97 -24.14
CA LEU A 833 -25.92 -11.30 -24.14
C LEU A 833 -25.83 -9.79 -23.83
N LEU A 834 -24.63 -9.29 -23.54
CA LEU A 834 -24.37 -7.87 -23.36
C LEU A 834 -24.47 -7.11 -24.69
N ASP A 835 -24.99 -5.88 -24.63
CA ASP A 835 -25.13 -4.98 -25.77
C ASP A 835 -24.58 -3.58 -25.47
N SER A 836 -24.87 -2.62 -26.36
CA SER A 836 -24.36 -1.25 -26.27
C SER A 836 -24.71 -0.49 -24.98
N ASP A 837 -25.76 -0.88 -24.26
CA ASP A 837 -26.15 -0.20 -23.02
C ASP A 837 -25.29 -0.65 -21.82
N SER A 838 -24.46 -1.68 -22.00
CA SER A 838 -23.54 -2.20 -20.97
C SER A 838 -22.48 -1.19 -20.56
N LEU A 839 -21.84 -0.49 -21.51
CA LEU A 839 -20.76 0.46 -21.19
C LEU A 839 -21.27 1.63 -20.33
N PRO A 840 -22.42 2.27 -20.64
CA PRO A 840 -23.04 3.26 -19.74
C PRO A 840 -23.33 2.73 -18.33
N ILE A 841 -23.80 1.49 -18.20
CA ILE A 841 -24.07 0.88 -16.89
C ILE A 841 -22.76 0.71 -16.10
N ILE A 842 -21.73 0.19 -16.76
CA ILE A 842 -20.39 -0.01 -16.18
C ILE A 842 -19.80 1.34 -15.75
N SER A 843 -19.83 2.35 -16.63
CA SER A 843 -19.20 3.65 -16.35
C SER A 843 -19.92 4.45 -15.26
N CYS A 844 -21.25 4.35 -15.21
CA CYS A 844 -22.05 4.97 -14.15
C CYS A 844 -21.90 4.24 -12.81
N GLY A 845 -21.86 2.91 -12.83
CA GLY A 845 -21.72 2.09 -11.64
C GLY A 845 -20.33 2.14 -11.01
N TRP A 846 -19.29 2.15 -11.84
CA TRP A 846 -17.89 2.11 -11.43
C TRP A 846 -17.06 3.20 -12.13
N SER A 847 -17.41 4.46 -11.86
CA SER A 847 -16.70 5.63 -12.42
C SER A 847 -15.22 5.69 -12.05
N GLY A 848 -14.82 5.09 -10.92
CA GLY A 848 -13.43 5.01 -10.45
C GLY A 848 -12.63 3.82 -10.98
N LEU A 849 -13.08 3.13 -12.04
CA LEU A 849 -12.33 2.00 -12.63
C LEU A 849 -10.93 2.44 -13.08
N VAL A 850 -9.96 1.58 -12.78
CA VAL A 850 -8.56 1.68 -13.20
C VAL A 850 -8.28 0.70 -14.34
N SER A 851 -8.96 -0.45 -14.37
CA SER A 851 -8.83 -1.44 -15.45
C SER A 851 -10.17 -2.02 -15.87
N ILE A 852 -10.38 -2.11 -17.19
CA ILE A 852 -11.54 -2.79 -17.78
C ILE A 852 -11.11 -3.69 -18.93
N HIS A 853 -11.38 -4.99 -18.80
CA HIS A 853 -11.12 -5.99 -19.84
C HIS A 853 -12.43 -6.64 -20.26
N LEU A 854 -12.88 -6.35 -21.47
CA LEU A 854 -14.07 -6.96 -22.07
C LEU A 854 -13.63 -7.74 -23.32
N GLU A 855 -13.92 -9.03 -23.33
CA GLU A 855 -13.64 -9.87 -24.48
C GLU A 855 -14.79 -10.83 -24.79
N GLU A 856 -15.15 -10.98 -26.06
CA GLU A 856 -16.30 -11.79 -26.49
C GLU A 856 -17.61 -11.42 -25.74
N CYS A 857 -17.80 -10.15 -25.37
CA CYS A 857 -18.94 -9.68 -24.59
C CYS A 857 -20.09 -9.18 -25.48
N GLY A 858 -20.48 -9.95 -26.49
CA GLY A 858 -21.67 -9.63 -27.30
C GLY A 858 -21.48 -8.42 -28.23
N LYS A 859 -22.31 -7.38 -28.08
CA LYS A 859 -22.34 -6.17 -28.93
C LYS A 859 -22.07 -4.88 -28.15
N VAL A 860 -21.28 -4.98 -27.08
CA VAL A 860 -20.95 -3.87 -26.18
C VAL A 860 -20.41 -2.64 -26.88
N THR A 861 -19.63 -2.78 -27.96
CA THR A 861 -19.03 -1.65 -28.68
C THR A 861 -19.85 -1.16 -29.88
N ALA A 862 -21.07 -1.67 -30.10
CA ALA A 862 -21.87 -1.37 -31.30
C ALA A 862 -22.18 0.13 -31.48
N ASN A 863 -22.33 0.89 -30.39
CA ASN A 863 -22.53 2.34 -30.42
C ASN A 863 -21.24 3.13 -30.13
N GLY A 864 -20.09 2.48 -30.31
CA GLY A 864 -18.79 2.99 -29.86
C GLY A 864 -18.55 2.74 -28.36
N ALA A 865 -17.47 3.33 -27.85
CA ALA A 865 -17.05 3.18 -26.45
C ALA A 865 -16.91 4.53 -25.73
N SER A 866 -17.63 5.56 -26.18
CA SER A 866 -17.57 6.90 -25.57
C SER A 866 -18.02 6.92 -24.12
N ALA A 867 -18.89 6.01 -23.68
CA ALA A 867 -19.31 5.90 -22.28
C ALA A 867 -18.14 5.59 -21.33
N LEU A 868 -17.07 4.94 -21.81
CA LEU A 868 -15.87 4.71 -20.99
C LEU A 868 -15.12 6.00 -20.66
N LEU A 869 -15.33 7.09 -21.41
CA LEU A 869 -14.70 8.38 -21.15
C LEU A 869 -15.15 9.00 -19.82
N ASP A 870 -16.27 8.55 -19.25
CA ASP A 870 -16.68 8.95 -17.91
C ASP A 870 -15.77 8.32 -16.82
N CYS A 871 -15.09 7.22 -17.13
CA CYS A 871 -14.08 6.59 -16.29
C CYS A 871 -12.68 7.16 -16.57
N LYS A 872 -12.47 8.45 -16.29
CA LYS A 872 -11.20 9.16 -16.61
C LYS A 872 -9.96 8.65 -15.87
N ALA A 873 -10.14 7.79 -14.88
CA ALA A 873 -9.06 7.12 -14.16
C ALA A 873 -8.57 5.81 -14.80
N LEU A 874 -9.17 5.38 -15.92
CA LEU A 874 -8.76 4.14 -16.59
C LEU A 874 -7.30 4.22 -17.04
N GLU A 875 -6.54 3.21 -16.65
CA GLU A 875 -5.12 3.02 -16.99
C GLU A 875 -4.94 1.88 -18.00
N ASP A 876 -5.82 0.88 -18.00
CA ASP A 876 -5.75 -0.30 -18.85
C ASP A 876 -7.12 -0.69 -19.42
N ILE A 877 -7.25 -0.61 -20.74
CA ILE A 877 -8.46 -0.97 -21.49
C ILE A 877 -8.16 -2.12 -22.45
N LEU A 878 -8.92 -3.20 -22.33
CA LEU A 878 -8.97 -4.28 -23.32
C LEU A 878 -10.39 -4.40 -23.85
N LEU A 879 -10.56 -4.15 -25.15
CA LEU A 879 -11.81 -4.33 -25.88
C LEU A 879 -11.53 -5.20 -27.12
N ARG A 880 -11.84 -6.50 -27.04
CA ARG A 880 -11.69 -7.43 -28.16
C ARG A 880 -12.97 -8.22 -28.39
N HIS A 881 -13.39 -8.41 -29.63
CA HIS A 881 -14.57 -9.22 -29.95
C HIS A 881 -15.87 -8.74 -29.29
N ASN A 882 -16.05 -7.42 -29.18
CA ASN A 882 -17.23 -6.80 -28.55
C ASN A 882 -18.22 -6.21 -29.55
N GLY A 883 -17.95 -6.34 -30.85
CA GLY A 883 -18.83 -5.94 -31.94
C GLY A 883 -18.34 -4.68 -32.67
N PRO A 884 -18.64 -4.54 -33.98
CA PRO A 884 -18.15 -3.42 -34.77
C PRO A 884 -18.85 -2.12 -34.35
N GLY A 885 -18.07 -1.13 -33.95
CA GLY A 885 -18.58 0.22 -33.64
C GLY A 885 -17.54 1.20 -33.12
N LEU A 886 -16.30 0.78 -32.86
CA LEU A 886 -15.21 1.68 -32.52
C LEU A 886 -14.76 2.46 -33.77
N CYS A 887 -14.76 3.78 -33.68
CA CYS A 887 -14.28 4.63 -34.77
C CYS A 887 -12.77 4.50 -34.99
N ARG A 888 -12.32 4.69 -36.23
CA ARG A 888 -10.90 4.66 -36.62
C ARG A 888 -9.98 5.51 -35.73
N ASN A 889 -10.42 6.68 -35.28
CA ASN A 889 -9.66 7.60 -34.44
C ASN A 889 -9.78 7.34 -32.92
N PHE A 890 -10.42 6.24 -32.51
CA PHE A 890 -10.70 5.95 -31.10
C PHE A 890 -9.45 5.96 -30.22
N ILE A 891 -8.32 5.44 -30.69
CA ILE A 891 -7.06 5.37 -29.94
C ILE A 891 -6.60 6.77 -29.52
N GLY A 892 -6.49 7.70 -30.48
CA GLY A 892 -6.06 9.06 -30.20
C GLY A 892 -7.06 9.82 -29.32
N TYR A 893 -8.35 9.58 -29.54
CA TYR A 893 -9.42 10.20 -28.75
C TYR A 893 -9.45 9.71 -27.29
N ALA A 894 -9.29 8.39 -27.06
CA ALA A 894 -9.19 7.83 -25.71
C ALA A 894 -7.94 8.36 -24.99
N ALA A 895 -6.79 8.38 -25.67
CA ALA A 895 -5.54 8.88 -25.11
C ALA A 895 -5.59 10.37 -24.74
N SER A 896 -6.31 11.21 -25.51
CA SER A 896 -6.45 12.64 -25.18
C SER A 896 -7.41 12.91 -24.03
N GLU A 897 -8.47 12.10 -23.90
CA GLU A 897 -9.52 12.32 -22.90
C GLU A 897 -9.26 11.63 -21.56
N MET A 898 -8.41 10.60 -21.53
CA MET A 898 -8.10 9.81 -20.33
C MET A 898 -6.65 10.07 -19.88
N PRO A 899 -6.43 10.97 -18.90
CA PRO A 899 -5.09 11.41 -18.50
C PRO A 899 -4.21 10.33 -17.86
N MET A 900 -4.79 9.16 -17.57
CA MET A 900 -4.10 8.03 -16.91
C MET A 900 -3.96 6.80 -17.83
N LEU A 901 -4.45 6.85 -19.08
CA LEU A 901 -4.52 5.68 -19.96
C LEU A 901 -3.13 5.24 -20.47
N ARG A 902 -2.63 4.12 -19.95
CA ARG A 902 -1.29 3.58 -20.28
C ARG A 902 -1.36 2.40 -21.24
N LYS A 903 -2.40 1.56 -21.15
CA LYS A 903 -2.56 0.36 -21.98
C LYS A 903 -3.87 0.36 -22.72
N LEU A 904 -3.80 0.04 -24.01
CA LEU A 904 -4.98 -0.14 -24.85
C LEU A 904 -4.82 -1.39 -25.71
N SER A 905 -5.77 -2.32 -25.62
CA SER A 905 -5.80 -3.54 -26.43
C SER A 905 -7.12 -3.62 -27.19
N LEU A 906 -7.05 -3.63 -28.52
CA LEU A 906 -8.20 -3.61 -29.43
C LEU A 906 -8.17 -4.79 -30.41
N ASP A 907 -9.30 -5.10 -31.02
CA ASP A 907 -9.37 -5.97 -32.20
C ASP A 907 -9.92 -5.21 -33.42
N ILE A 908 -9.32 -5.45 -34.59
CA ILE A 908 -9.77 -4.90 -35.87
C ILE A 908 -11.23 -5.26 -36.17
N CYS A 909 -11.75 -6.39 -35.69
CA CYS A 909 -13.15 -6.76 -35.89
C CYS A 909 -14.14 -5.82 -35.20
N ASP A 910 -13.69 -5.08 -34.18
CA ASP A 910 -14.51 -4.11 -33.46
C ASP A 910 -14.43 -2.71 -34.08
N ALA A 911 -13.51 -2.51 -35.03
CA ALA A 911 -13.39 -1.26 -35.79
C ALA A 911 -14.56 -1.12 -36.78
N ARG A 912 -15.25 0.02 -36.73
CA ARG A 912 -16.36 0.35 -37.63
C ARG A 912 -15.88 0.48 -39.08
N GLU A 913 -14.72 1.09 -39.28
CA GLU A 913 -14.10 1.31 -40.58
C GLU A 913 -13.06 0.23 -40.95
N GLY A 914 -12.88 -0.79 -40.11
CA GLY A 914 -12.00 -1.93 -40.38
C GLY A 914 -10.50 -1.70 -40.15
N ASP A 915 -10.11 -0.57 -39.54
CA ASP A 915 -8.73 -0.29 -39.09
C ASP A 915 -8.72 0.83 -38.02
N PHE A 916 -7.57 1.07 -37.38
CA PHE A 916 -7.36 2.15 -36.40
C PHE A 916 -6.20 3.07 -36.77
N ASP A 917 -6.34 4.36 -36.45
CA ASP A 917 -5.26 5.35 -36.56
C ASP A 917 -4.30 5.23 -35.37
N ILE A 918 -3.02 4.99 -35.66
CA ILE A 918 -1.95 4.89 -34.65
C ILE A 918 -1.39 6.29 -34.38
N PRO A 919 -1.39 6.79 -33.13
CA PRO A 919 -0.86 8.11 -32.81
C PRO A 919 0.66 8.18 -33.02
N ASN A 920 1.16 9.39 -33.34
CA ASN A 920 2.59 9.67 -33.31
C ASN A 920 3.10 9.82 -31.86
N TYR A 921 4.42 9.95 -31.67
CA TYR A 921 4.99 10.04 -30.32
C TYR A 921 4.45 11.23 -29.49
N ALA A 922 4.14 12.36 -30.13
CA ALA A 922 3.59 13.54 -29.44
C ALA A 922 2.10 13.37 -29.07
N GLY A 923 1.33 12.62 -29.85
CA GLY A 923 -0.09 12.36 -29.64
C GLY A 923 -0.38 11.10 -28.82
N ARG A 924 0.65 10.48 -28.22
CA ARG A 924 0.48 9.29 -27.37
C ARG A 924 -0.01 9.62 -25.97
N TYR A 925 0.17 10.86 -25.52
CA TYR A 925 -0.10 11.28 -24.15
C TYR A 925 0.59 10.32 -23.15
N SER A 926 -0.22 9.65 -22.34
CA SER A 926 0.11 8.69 -21.29
C SER A 926 0.40 7.28 -21.79
N LEU A 927 0.04 6.99 -23.04
CA LEU A 927 0.03 5.63 -23.59
C LEU A 927 1.45 5.06 -23.65
N SER A 928 1.62 3.89 -23.01
CA SER A 928 2.85 3.11 -22.97
C SER A 928 2.77 1.88 -23.88
N THR A 929 1.58 1.28 -24.00
CA THR A 929 1.36 0.02 -24.71
C THR A 929 0.08 0.06 -25.53
N LEU A 930 0.16 -0.32 -26.80
CA LEU A 930 -0.99 -0.49 -27.69
C LEU A 930 -0.93 -1.84 -28.39
N ASN A 931 -1.96 -2.66 -28.22
CA ASN A 931 -2.13 -3.95 -28.90
C ASN A 931 -3.31 -3.87 -29.86
N ILE A 932 -3.12 -4.27 -31.11
CA ILE A 932 -4.17 -4.34 -32.13
C ILE A 932 -4.18 -5.77 -32.69
N ALA A 933 -5.15 -6.56 -32.26
CA ALA A 933 -5.36 -7.93 -32.71
C ALA A 933 -6.09 -7.97 -34.06
N ARG A 934 -5.74 -8.96 -34.88
CA ARG A 934 -6.36 -9.25 -36.17
C ARG A 934 -6.83 -10.70 -36.20
N CYS A 935 -8.09 -10.90 -36.53
CA CYS A 935 -8.68 -12.23 -36.60
C CYS A 935 -8.64 -12.88 -37.98
N LYS A 936 -8.57 -14.22 -38.01
CA LYS A 936 -8.85 -15.03 -39.20
C LYS A 936 -10.35 -15.30 -39.30
N SER A 937 -10.96 -15.04 -40.46
CA SER A 937 -12.26 -15.65 -40.77
C SER A 937 -12.05 -17.13 -41.10
N GLN A 938 -12.59 -18.04 -40.29
CA GLN A 938 -12.61 -19.46 -40.60
C GLN A 938 -13.62 -19.72 -41.72
N ARG A 939 -13.23 -19.62 -43.00
CA ARG A 939 -13.94 -20.34 -44.07
C ARG A 939 -13.59 -21.82 -43.89
N CYS A 940 -14.50 -22.58 -43.29
CA CYS A 940 -14.37 -24.03 -43.15
C CYS A 940 -14.24 -24.68 -44.54
N ALA A 941 -13.03 -25.11 -44.88
CA ALA A 941 -12.83 -26.15 -45.88
C ALA A 941 -13.08 -27.49 -45.18
N PHE A 942 -14.32 -27.95 -45.22
CA PHE A 942 -14.75 -29.35 -45.39
C PHE A 942 -16.29 -29.33 -45.36
N ASN A 943 -16.88 -29.44 -46.54
CA ASN A 943 -18.32 -29.59 -46.72
C ASN A 943 -18.78 -30.89 -46.06
N VAL A 944 -19.32 -30.78 -44.84
CA VAL A 944 -20.28 -31.74 -44.31
C VAL A 944 -21.56 -30.97 -44.03
N PRO A 945 -22.67 -31.23 -44.75
CA PRO A 945 -23.90 -30.51 -44.55
C PRO A 945 -24.61 -31.09 -43.32
N THR A 946 -24.55 -30.38 -42.19
CA THR A 946 -25.50 -30.58 -41.09
C THR A 946 -26.29 -29.31 -40.85
N SER A 947 -27.58 -29.41 -41.15
CA SER A 947 -28.61 -28.41 -40.98
C SER A 947 -28.93 -28.19 -39.49
N THR A 948 -28.34 -27.17 -38.88
CA THR A 948 -28.90 -26.49 -37.70
C THR A 948 -28.44 -25.04 -37.72
N SER A 949 -29.37 -24.11 -37.87
CA SER A 949 -29.13 -22.67 -37.73
C SER A 949 -28.68 -22.37 -36.30
N GLY A 950 -27.43 -21.95 -36.11
CA GLY A 950 -26.94 -21.52 -34.79
C GLY A 950 -25.43 -21.54 -34.56
N ALA A 951 -24.62 -22.17 -35.42
CA ALA A 951 -23.17 -22.20 -35.23
C ALA A 951 -22.51 -20.87 -35.65
N ARG A 952 -22.34 -19.92 -34.71
CA ARG A 952 -21.48 -18.73 -34.89
C ARG A 952 -20.04 -19.21 -35.17
N SER A 953 -19.45 -18.80 -36.29
CA SER A 953 -18.02 -19.01 -36.55
C SER A 953 -17.22 -18.34 -35.43
N ARG A 954 -16.37 -19.08 -34.72
CA ARG A 954 -15.48 -18.50 -33.71
C ARG A 954 -14.37 -17.75 -34.43
N SER A 955 -14.31 -16.43 -34.27
CA SER A 955 -13.14 -15.65 -34.66
C SER A 955 -12.00 -16.04 -33.75
N VAL A 956 -10.83 -16.31 -34.32
CA VAL A 956 -9.62 -16.54 -33.54
C VAL A 956 -8.57 -15.55 -34.01
N HIS A 957 -7.92 -14.89 -33.05
CA HIS A 957 -6.80 -13.99 -33.32
C HIS A 957 -5.70 -14.75 -34.07
N MET A 958 -5.28 -14.16 -35.19
CA MET A 958 -4.20 -14.67 -36.01
C MET A 958 -2.88 -14.04 -35.58
N GLU A 959 -2.90 -12.71 -35.48
CA GLU A 959 -1.74 -11.86 -35.27
C GLU A 959 -2.17 -10.64 -34.46
N THR A 960 -1.27 -10.15 -33.62
CA THR A 960 -1.46 -8.92 -32.84
C THR A 960 -0.26 -8.01 -33.09
N LEU A 961 -0.56 -6.79 -33.54
CA LEU A 961 0.41 -5.71 -33.60
C LEU A 961 0.57 -5.13 -32.21
N VAL A 962 1.77 -5.23 -31.67
CA VAL A 962 2.18 -4.68 -30.39
C VAL A 962 3.02 -3.44 -30.64
N LEU A 963 2.66 -2.35 -29.98
CA LEU A 963 3.36 -1.07 -29.99
C LEU A 963 3.73 -0.73 -28.55
N VAL A 964 5.03 -0.57 -28.28
CA VAL A 964 5.55 -0.22 -26.95
C VAL A 964 6.38 1.06 -27.06
N TRP A 965 5.99 2.07 -26.29
CA TRP A 965 6.75 3.31 -26.14
C TRP A 965 7.65 3.23 -24.92
N ASN A 966 8.93 3.53 -25.09
CA ASN A 966 9.86 3.77 -23.98
C ASN A 966 10.16 5.27 -23.86
N SER A 967 11.23 5.65 -23.15
CA SER A 967 11.60 7.06 -22.96
C SER A 967 12.02 7.80 -24.24
N ARG A 968 12.37 7.07 -25.31
CA ARG A 968 12.97 7.63 -26.54
C ARG A 968 12.36 7.10 -27.84
N ASP A 969 12.00 5.82 -27.86
CA ASP A 969 11.72 5.04 -29.05
C ASP A 969 10.33 4.38 -28.99
N LEU A 970 9.82 4.04 -30.17
CA LEU A 970 8.66 3.19 -30.36
C LEU A 970 9.10 1.85 -30.96
N ILE A 971 8.84 0.78 -30.23
CA ILE A 971 9.09 -0.59 -30.68
C ILE A 971 7.79 -1.14 -31.28
N ARG A 972 7.87 -1.66 -32.51
CA ARG A 972 6.76 -2.34 -33.17
C ARG A 972 7.06 -3.82 -33.28
N THR A 973 6.16 -4.66 -32.80
CA THR A 973 6.31 -6.12 -32.85
C THR A 973 5.02 -6.75 -33.34
N VAL A 974 5.10 -7.64 -34.33
CA VAL A 974 3.96 -8.45 -34.77
C VAL A 974 4.09 -9.83 -34.16
N VAL A 975 3.07 -10.21 -33.42
CA VAL A 975 3.05 -11.40 -32.60
C VAL A 975 1.97 -12.34 -33.11
N LYS A 976 2.32 -13.60 -33.39
CA LYS A 976 1.33 -14.60 -33.77
C LYS A 976 0.69 -15.18 -32.53
N GLU A 977 -0.57 -14.86 -32.28
CA GLU A 977 -1.34 -15.52 -31.22
C GLU A 977 -1.54 -17.00 -31.61
N ARG A 978 -1.09 -17.93 -30.75
CA ARG A 978 -1.28 -19.36 -30.99
C ARG A 978 -2.71 -19.75 -30.63
N LEU A 979 -3.33 -20.49 -31.56
CA LEU A 979 -4.58 -21.24 -31.41
C LEU A 979 -4.55 -22.20 -30.22
#